data_AF-A0A087N5M1-F1
#
_entry.id   AF-A0A087N5M1-F1
#
_cell.length_a   1.000
_cell.length_b   1.000
_cell.length_c   1.000
_cell.angle_alpha   90.00
_cell.angle_beta   90.00
_cell.angle_gamma   90.00
#
_symmetry.space_group_name_H-M   'P 1'
#
loop_
_entity.id
_entity.type
_entity.pdbx_description
1 polymer ?
#
loop_
_entity_poly.entity_id
_entity_poly.type
_entity_poly.pdbx_seq_one_letter_code
_entity_poly.pdbx_strand_id
1 'polypeptide(L)'
;MRQFKNEQGFAMVLALLTLVLVTVIGTALIIVSSNVAKTAASERDDQAAFYIAEAAINKANLEFNEEIRKYYMKEVALLEEFIRKYNNLLSDKANNQNLLNTYKKEIELRKSPDAILKIVQNQLKSNYFKNSKQKDFIFSSEALNITATIPDVLVTLREEGKKYKFISKGINNNASRNVQQSVELAFNKSVVTIPIDDSNIVSTPTKHCYAIYAQDQISLGNTSTIGNVISGGDINIVNGGVNVKGNIYATQKITAPSGPKSVSGSIIANDISLLADGKPHISGSVLAKHSFVATKTFRIDNDIIANTAQFHESSGNLIVGRDLIVGDSYVFSPSGSIKGTAYINNLKSVSLPTDTNTKKLSDSEFQNFKNERFKETLAKTKLPICLNYQQKLPDENEIFKTPESIILPNITHEKFQVAHNGTLSIVDYRVKSFQLNVTDNYFIKSLVFSSNFDLKLNLGSKNEDKTIIIDNIEGLAKFNVSGTGNLTLIINNLDKNKGINIVKDASVGKISVVYKGTSDLIFNGSTVSTADFYIKNAKIGIQAGSTLIGDLYSYGDKLISFNGGSTSDTTHIIAPNAPISITSGAKIKGSITGKVVTTEGGAVIDGYNSDNLTDTSPIPNPPANMTLDYYLKADPIAEQ
;
A
#
# COMPACT_ATOMS: atom_id res chain seq x y z
N MET A 1 54.89 -82.28 -31.92
CA MET A 1 54.90 -82.35 -30.44
C MET A 1 55.11 -80.94 -29.91
N ARG A 2 54.23 -80.55 -28.97
CA ARG A 2 54.13 -79.23 -28.35
C ARG A 2 55.36 -78.95 -27.49
N GLN A 3 56.17 -77.96 -27.86
CA GLN A 3 56.99 -77.26 -26.88
C GLN A 3 56.07 -76.26 -26.18
N PHE A 4 55.46 -76.68 -25.06
CA PHE A 4 54.88 -75.74 -24.13
C PHE A 4 56.03 -74.92 -23.55
N LYS A 5 56.21 -73.70 -24.07
CA LYS A 5 57.13 -72.72 -23.50
C LYS A 5 56.71 -72.50 -22.05
N ASN A 6 57.65 -72.76 -21.14
CA ASN A 6 57.44 -72.68 -19.72
C ASN A 6 57.39 -71.20 -19.28
N GLU A 7 56.19 -70.60 -19.32
CA GLU A 7 55.92 -69.20 -18.94
C GLU A 7 55.85 -69.00 -17.41
N GLN A 8 56.27 -69.99 -16.60
CA GLN A 8 56.07 -70.00 -15.13
C GLN A 8 56.77 -68.86 -14.36
N GLY A 9 57.66 -68.08 -14.99
CA GLY A 9 58.27 -66.88 -14.40
C GLY A 9 57.61 -65.55 -14.79
N PHE A 10 56.91 -65.48 -15.93
CA PHE A 10 56.40 -64.22 -16.48
C PHE A 10 55.20 -63.69 -15.70
N ALA A 11 54.36 -64.57 -15.15
CA ALA A 11 53.21 -64.19 -14.34
C ALA A 11 53.61 -63.41 -13.08
N MET A 12 54.70 -63.80 -12.42
CA MET A 12 55.21 -63.11 -11.22
C MET A 12 55.73 -61.71 -11.55
N VAL A 13 56.47 -61.58 -12.66
CA VAL A 13 56.98 -60.27 -13.13
C VAL A 13 55.83 -59.34 -13.53
N LEU A 14 54.82 -59.87 -14.23
CA LEU A 14 53.63 -59.11 -14.62
C LEU A 14 52.82 -58.66 -13.40
N ALA A 15 52.64 -59.54 -12.40
CA ALA A 15 51.95 -59.20 -11.16
C ALA A 15 52.71 -58.11 -10.37
N LEU A 16 54.05 -58.22 -10.27
CA LEU A 16 54.87 -57.21 -9.61
C LEU A 16 54.80 -55.86 -10.33
N LEU A 17 54.90 -55.86 -11.66
CA LEU A 17 54.82 -54.64 -12.47
C LEU A 17 53.43 -53.99 -12.37
N THR A 18 52.37 -54.79 -12.36
CA THR A 18 51.00 -54.32 -12.15
C THR A 18 50.83 -53.72 -10.76
N LEU A 19 51.37 -54.36 -9.72
CA LEU A 19 51.32 -53.86 -8.35
C LEU A 19 52.06 -52.52 -8.21
N VAL A 20 53.27 -52.40 -8.78
CA VAL A 20 54.03 -51.15 -8.79
C VAL A 20 53.26 -50.06 -9.53
N LEU A 21 52.69 -50.37 -10.70
CA LEU A 21 51.90 -49.42 -11.49
C LEU A 21 50.67 -48.91 -10.71
N VAL A 22 49.91 -49.82 -10.10
CA VAL A 22 48.73 -49.48 -9.29
C VAL A 22 49.14 -48.64 -8.07
N THR A 23 50.28 -48.95 -7.44
CA THR A 23 50.78 -48.20 -6.28
C THR A 23 51.19 -46.77 -6.67
N VAL A 24 51.88 -46.59 -7.80
CA VAL A 24 52.28 -45.27 -8.32
C VAL A 24 51.06 -44.43 -8.68
N ILE A 25 50.09 -45.00 -9.40
CA ILE A 25 48.85 -44.32 -9.77
C ILE A 25 48.02 -43.98 -8.53
N GLY A 26 47.87 -44.93 -7.60
CA GLY A 26 47.14 -44.72 -6.35
C GLY A 26 47.75 -43.61 -5.51
N THR A 27 49.08 -43.58 -5.38
CA THR A 27 49.79 -42.51 -4.66
C THR A 27 49.61 -41.15 -5.34
N ALA A 28 49.70 -41.09 -6.67
CA ALA A 28 49.48 -39.86 -7.43
C ALA A 28 48.04 -39.31 -7.25
N LEU A 29 47.03 -40.18 -7.29
CA LEU A 29 45.63 -39.80 -7.07
C LEU A 29 45.38 -39.28 -5.65
N ILE A 30 45.99 -39.88 -4.62
CA ILE A 30 45.90 -39.40 -3.23
C ILE A 30 46.51 -38.00 -3.10
N ILE A 31 47.67 -37.75 -3.71
CA ILE A 31 48.32 -36.43 -3.69
C ILE A 31 47.44 -35.37 -4.37
N VAL A 32 46.92 -35.66 -5.57
CA VAL A 32 46.03 -34.72 -6.28
C VAL A 32 44.76 -34.46 -5.48
N SER A 33 44.14 -35.51 -4.92
CA SER A 33 42.92 -35.37 -4.10
C SER A 33 43.15 -34.55 -2.83
N SER A 34 44.30 -34.74 -2.18
CA SER A 34 44.70 -33.96 -1.00
C SER A 34 44.92 -32.48 -1.35
N ASN A 35 45.54 -32.19 -2.49
CA ASN A 35 45.71 -30.82 -2.97
C ASN A 35 44.37 -30.17 -3.32
N VAL A 36 43.47 -30.88 -4.01
CA VAL A 36 42.12 -30.38 -4.30
C VAL A 36 41.34 -30.12 -3.01
N ALA A 37 41.40 -31.02 -2.01
CA ALA A 37 40.74 -30.82 -0.72
C ALA A 37 41.31 -29.61 0.05
N LYS A 38 42.63 -29.40 0.03
CA LYS A 38 43.27 -28.21 0.62
C LYS A 38 42.89 -26.92 -0.09
N THR A 39 42.89 -26.92 -1.43
CA THR A 39 42.45 -25.78 -2.22
C THR A 39 40.98 -25.46 -1.94
N ALA A 40 40.10 -26.46 -1.94
CA ALA A 40 38.69 -26.27 -1.64
C ALA A 40 38.45 -25.77 -0.20
N ALA A 41 39.22 -26.27 0.79
CA ALA A 41 39.14 -25.77 2.16
C ALA A 41 39.62 -24.31 2.25
N SER A 42 40.72 -23.96 1.57
CA SER A 42 41.23 -22.58 1.51
C SER A 42 40.25 -21.63 0.82
N GLU A 43 39.65 -22.04 -0.30
CA GLU A 43 38.63 -21.26 -1.03
C GLU A 43 37.39 -21.04 -0.17
N ARG A 44 36.93 -22.08 0.54
CA ARG A 44 35.80 -21.97 1.46
C ARG A 44 36.10 -21.01 2.62
N ASP A 45 37.28 -21.10 3.22
CA ASP A 45 37.68 -20.21 4.31
C ASP A 45 37.82 -18.75 3.83
N ASP A 46 38.38 -18.54 2.63
CA ASP A 46 38.50 -17.24 1.99
C ASP A 46 37.14 -16.61 1.63
N GLN A 47 36.21 -17.41 1.09
CA GLN A 47 34.84 -16.95 0.81
C GLN A 47 34.10 -16.60 2.10
N ALA A 48 34.23 -17.41 3.15
CA ALA A 48 33.63 -17.11 4.44
C ALA A 48 34.19 -15.82 5.05
N ALA A 49 35.52 -15.61 5.03
CA ALA A 49 36.13 -14.36 5.49
C ALA A 49 35.63 -13.14 4.69
N PHE A 50 35.42 -13.30 3.37
CA PHE A 50 34.82 -12.26 2.54
C PHE A 50 33.37 -11.93 2.95
N TYR A 51 32.50 -12.95 3.07
CA TYR A 51 31.10 -12.74 3.45
C TYR A 51 30.93 -12.14 4.85
N ILE A 52 31.80 -12.51 5.80
CA ILE A 52 31.83 -11.90 7.13
C ILE A 52 32.15 -10.41 7.03
N ALA A 53 33.19 -10.05 6.26
CA ALA A 53 33.58 -8.66 6.07
C ALA A 53 32.48 -7.84 5.38
N GLU A 54 31.84 -8.40 4.35
CA GLU A 54 30.76 -7.78 3.58
C GLU A 54 29.49 -7.58 4.43
N ALA A 55 29.07 -8.60 5.19
CA ALA A 55 27.92 -8.51 6.07
C ALA A 55 28.09 -7.40 7.12
N ALA A 56 29.29 -7.30 7.71
CA ALA A 56 29.60 -6.24 8.67
C ALA A 56 29.58 -4.84 8.04
N ILE A 57 30.08 -4.66 6.81
CA ILE A 57 29.98 -3.38 6.08
C ILE A 57 28.52 -3.03 5.81
N ASN A 58 27.72 -3.98 5.34
CA ASN A 58 26.31 -3.75 5.04
C ASN A 58 25.54 -3.35 6.30
N LYS A 59 25.85 -3.98 7.45
CA LYS A 59 25.27 -3.62 8.74
C LYS A 59 25.70 -2.22 9.20
N ALA A 60 26.99 -1.89 9.13
CA ALA A 60 27.50 -0.56 9.46
C ALA A 60 26.92 0.53 8.56
N ASN A 61 26.75 0.23 7.27
CA ASN A 61 26.14 1.14 6.30
C ASN A 61 24.66 1.39 6.64
N LEU A 62 23.91 0.35 7.03
CA LEU A 62 22.53 0.50 7.49
C LEU A 62 22.43 1.41 8.71
N GLU A 63 23.23 1.16 9.76
CA GLU A 63 23.25 1.99 10.98
C GLU A 63 23.68 3.43 10.70
N PHE A 64 24.64 3.63 9.79
CA PHE A 64 25.04 4.97 9.36
C PHE A 64 23.91 5.69 8.63
N ASN A 65 23.19 5.00 7.74
CA ASN A 65 22.04 5.56 7.01
C ASN A 65 20.88 5.90 7.93
N GLU A 66 20.60 5.09 8.96
CA GLU A 66 19.59 5.40 9.98
C GLU A 66 19.93 6.69 10.73
N GLU A 67 21.21 6.88 11.11
CA GLU A 67 21.64 8.10 11.78
C GLU A 67 21.57 9.33 10.84
N ILE A 68 21.97 9.19 9.57
CA ILE A 68 21.80 10.27 8.58
C ILE A 68 20.33 10.67 8.47
N ARG A 69 19.44 9.68 8.36
CA ARG A 69 17.99 9.91 8.25
C ARG A 69 17.46 10.64 9.47
N LYS A 70 17.91 10.29 10.67
CA LYS A 70 17.51 10.96 11.93
C LYS A 70 17.87 12.45 11.91
N TYR A 71 19.10 12.82 11.53
CA TYR A 71 19.50 14.23 11.43
C TYR A 71 18.74 14.95 10.31
N TYR A 72 18.56 14.31 9.16
CA TYR A 72 17.81 14.88 8.05
C TYR A 72 16.35 15.19 8.44
N MET A 73 15.62 14.21 9.00
CA MET A 73 14.23 14.38 9.43
C MET A 73 14.07 15.47 10.49
N LYS A 74 15.05 15.61 11.39
CA LYS A 74 15.07 16.68 12.38
C LYS A 74 15.14 18.06 11.71
N GLU A 75 16.01 18.23 10.71
CA GLU A 75 16.13 19.51 10.00
C GLU A 75 14.90 19.84 9.13
N VAL A 76 14.29 18.82 8.50
CA VAL A 76 13.03 18.99 7.75
C VAL A 76 11.89 19.42 8.68
N ALA A 77 11.71 18.76 9.82
CA ALA A 77 10.69 19.12 10.80
C ALA A 77 10.88 20.56 11.34
N LEU A 78 12.13 20.98 11.56
CA LEU A 78 12.44 22.36 11.95
C LEU A 78 12.08 23.36 10.85
N LEU A 79 12.35 23.03 9.58
CA LEU A 79 11.97 23.86 8.44
C LEU A 79 10.45 24.04 8.34
N GLU A 80 9.67 22.96 8.48
CA GLU A 80 8.21 23.01 8.50
C GLU A 80 7.68 23.86 9.66
N GLU A 81 8.28 23.72 10.85
CA GLU A 81 7.92 24.55 12.00
C GLU A 81 8.17 26.04 11.73
N PHE A 82 9.31 26.38 11.10
CA PHE A 82 9.61 27.76 10.73
C PHE A 82 8.65 28.31 9.67
N ILE A 83 8.31 27.52 8.64
CA ILE A 83 7.32 27.90 7.62
C ILE A 83 5.96 28.14 8.26
N ARG A 84 5.52 27.26 9.16
CA ARG A 84 4.25 27.42 9.89
C ARG A 84 4.24 28.68 10.75
N LYS A 85 5.30 28.92 11.54
CA LYS A 85 5.42 30.13 12.37
C LYS A 85 5.42 31.40 11.51
N TYR A 86 6.15 31.37 10.39
CA TYR A 86 6.17 32.46 9.42
C TYR A 86 4.77 32.75 8.87
N ASN A 87 4.03 31.71 8.44
CA ASN A 87 2.67 31.84 7.90
C ASN A 87 1.66 32.36 8.93
N ASN A 88 1.75 31.91 10.17
CA ASN A 88 0.88 32.40 11.25
C ASN A 88 1.12 33.89 11.60
N LEU A 89 2.33 34.40 11.36
CA LEU A 89 2.66 35.81 11.61
C LEU A 89 2.30 36.72 10.43
N LEU A 90 2.05 36.16 9.24
CA LEU A 90 1.62 36.93 8.07
C LEU A 90 0.20 37.50 8.21
N SER A 91 -0.64 37.00 9.11
CA SER A 91 -1.99 37.53 9.36
C SER A 91 -2.01 38.77 10.26
N ASP A 92 -0.94 39.06 11.00
CA ASP A 92 -0.81 40.23 11.89
C ASP A 92 0.49 40.98 11.59
N LYS A 93 0.54 41.56 10.38
CA LYS A 93 1.77 42.16 9.79
C LYS A 93 2.29 43.38 10.53
N ALA A 94 1.43 44.14 11.22
CA ALA A 94 1.81 45.45 11.77
C ALA A 94 2.74 45.37 12.98
N ASN A 95 2.64 44.30 13.78
CA ASN A 95 3.37 44.17 15.05
C ASN A 95 4.57 43.19 15.02
N ASN A 96 4.74 42.40 13.95
CA ASN A 96 5.64 41.23 13.95
C ASN A 96 6.79 41.26 12.94
N GLN A 97 7.11 42.41 12.33
CA GLN A 97 8.06 42.49 11.21
C GLN A 97 9.47 41.94 11.54
N ASN A 98 9.98 42.18 12.75
CA ASN A 98 11.28 41.66 13.17
C ASN A 98 11.31 40.13 13.27
N LEU A 99 10.22 39.53 13.77
CA LEU A 99 10.08 38.09 13.91
C LEU A 99 9.92 37.42 12.54
N LEU A 100 9.18 38.06 11.64
CA LEU A 100 8.99 37.63 10.25
C LEU A 100 10.33 37.54 9.49
N ASN A 101 11.18 38.57 9.63
CA ASN A 101 12.50 38.59 9.03
C ASN A 101 13.42 37.49 9.57
N THR A 102 13.35 37.22 10.88
CA THR A 102 14.09 36.11 11.50
C THR A 102 13.68 34.77 10.91
N TYR A 103 12.38 34.46 10.84
CA TYR A 103 11.92 33.20 10.26
C TYR A 103 12.22 33.09 8.76
N LYS A 104 12.08 34.17 8.00
CA LYS A 104 12.47 34.19 6.58
C LYS A 104 13.94 33.81 6.38
N LYS A 105 14.83 34.35 7.22
CA LYS A 105 16.26 34.02 7.18
C LYS A 105 16.50 32.54 7.49
N GLU A 106 15.84 31.99 8.51
CA GLU A 106 15.97 30.57 8.88
C GLU A 106 15.44 29.62 7.79
N ILE A 107 14.36 30.01 7.10
CA ILE A 107 13.81 29.27 5.95
C ILE A 107 14.80 29.29 4.78
N GLU A 108 15.31 30.46 4.39
CA GLU A 108 16.26 30.58 3.28
C GLU A 108 17.57 29.80 3.55
N LEU A 109 18.01 29.75 4.82
CA LEU A 109 19.15 28.93 5.23
C LEU A 109 18.94 27.42 5.06
N ARG A 110 17.70 26.94 4.98
CA ARG A 110 17.35 25.51 4.93
C ARG A 110 16.58 25.10 3.68
N LYS A 111 16.27 26.04 2.79
CA LYS A 111 15.41 25.81 1.62
C LYS A 111 16.05 24.91 0.56
N SER A 112 17.38 24.84 0.49
CA SER A 112 18.06 23.99 -0.50
C SER A 112 18.49 22.64 0.12
N PRO A 113 18.36 21.53 -0.63
CA PRO A 113 18.90 20.22 -0.21
C PRO A 113 20.39 20.28 0.15
N ASP A 114 21.17 21.10 -0.57
CA ASP A 114 22.60 21.31 -0.30
C ASP A 114 22.87 21.98 1.05
N ALA A 115 21.98 22.87 1.49
CA ALA A 115 22.12 23.52 2.80
C ALA A 115 21.80 22.55 3.93
N ILE A 116 20.72 21.77 3.79
CA ILE A 116 20.40 20.68 4.73
C ILE A 116 21.54 19.66 4.76
N LEU A 117 22.14 19.32 3.61
CA LEU A 117 23.31 18.43 3.53
C LEU A 117 24.47 18.93 4.39
N LYS A 118 24.82 20.22 4.27
CA LYS A 118 25.89 20.81 5.07
C LYS A 118 25.59 20.75 6.57
N ILE A 119 24.34 21.01 6.97
CA ILE A 119 23.94 20.95 8.38
C ILE A 119 24.03 19.51 8.90
N VAL A 120 23.50 18.54 8.16
CA VAL A 120 23.57 17.11 8.51
C VAL A 120 25.02 16.65 8.59
N GLN A 121 25.87 17.03 7.63
CA GLN A 121 27.31 16.72 7.66
C GLN A 121 27.99 17.29 8.90
N ASN A 122 27.68 18.52 9.29
CA ASN A 122 28.23 19.13 10.51
C ASN A 122 27.73 18.42 11.77
N GLN A 123 26.46 18.02 11.82
CA GLN A 123 25.89 17.26 12.94
C GLN A 123 26.50 15.86 13.05
N LEU A 124 26.74 15.18 11.92
CA LEU A 124 27.46 13.90 11.89
C LEU A 124 28.87 14.07 12.44
N LYS A 125 29.61 15.11 12.00
CA LYS A 125 30.96 15.42 12.51
C LYS A 125 30.96 15.63 14.03
N SER A 126 30.07 16.49 14.52
CA SER A 126 30.07 16.87 15.94
C SER A 126 29.56 15.77 16.85
N ASN A 127 28.48 15.07 16.44
CA ASN A 127 27.73 14.20 17.33
C ASN A 127 28.02 12.72 17.08
N TYR A 128 28.08 12.31 15.81
CA TYR A 128 28.24 10.91 15.46
C TYR A 128 29.70 10.46 15.48
N PHE A 129 30.59 11.30 14.93
CA PHE A 129 32.05 11.11 14.96
C PHE A 129 32.72 11.75 16.18
N LYS A 130 32.01 12.58 16.97
CA LYS A 130 32.57 13.27 18.15
C LYS A 130 33.86 14.05 17.82
N ASN A 131 33.88 14.72 16.67
CA ASN A 131 35.05 15.44 16.10
C ASN A 131 36.26 14.56 15.74
N SER A 132 36.13 13.23 15.76
CA SER A 132 37.09 12.35 15.11
C SER A 132 36.84 12.30 13.60
N LYS A 133 37.79 11.75 12.83
CA LYS A 133 37.58 11.37 11.42
C LYS A 133 37.19 9.89 11.26
N GLN A 134 37.00 9.18 12.37
CA GLN A 134 36.89 7.73 12.40
C GLN A 134 35.90 7.25 13.45
N LYS A 135 34.98 6.37 13.06
CA LYS A 135 34.13 5.63 13.99
C LYS A 135 34.27 4.14 13.77
N ASP A 136 34.41 3.42 14.85
CA ASP A 136 34.54 1.97 14.85
C ASP A 136 33.22 1.32 15.29
N PHE A 137 32.78 0.32 14.53
CA PHE A 137 31.66 -0.55 14.86
C PHE A 137 32.22 -1.92 15.22
N ILE A 138 31.67 -2.51 16.27
CA ILE A 138 32.04 -3.84 16.75
C ILE A 138 30.76 -4.67 16.67
N PHE A 139 30.73 -5.63 15.75
CA PHE A 139 29.59 -6.53 15.58
C PHE A 139 29.92 -7.92 16.11
N SER A 140 29.04 -8.44 16.97
CA SER A 140 29.08 -9.84 17.37
C SER A 140 28.58 -10.75 16.24
N SER A 141 28.95 -12.02 16.27
CA SER A 141 28.48 -13.03 15.31
C SER A 141 26.96 -13.18 15.30
N GLU A 142 26.31 -13.04 16.45
CA GLU A 142 24.84 -13.07 16.61
C GLU A 142 24.18 -11.91 15.85
N ALA A 143 24.74 -10.70 15.94
CA ALA A 143 24.20 -9.53 15.24
C ALA A 143 24.31 -9.62 13.70
N LEU A 144 25.19 -10.50 13.19
CA LEU A 144 25.39 -10.74 11.75
C LEU A 144 24.60 -11.96 11.23
N ASN A 145 23.86 -12.67 12.10
CA ASN A 145 23.18 -13.93 11.78
C ASN A 145 24.11 -15.01 11.20
N ILE A 146 25.37 -15.06 11.66
CA ILE A 146 26.35 -16.04 11.21
C ILE A 146 26.48 -17.13 12.28
N THR A 147 26.25 -18.39 11.91
CA THR A 147 26.28 -19.55 12.82
C THR A 147 27.68 -19.96 13.29
N ALA A 148 28.73 -19.24 12.88
CA ALA A 148 30.10 -19.53 13.24
C ALA A 148 30.56 -18.67 14.42
N THR A 149 31.32 -19.27 15.34
CA THR A 149 32.05 -18.59 16.42
C THR A 149 33.19 -17.77 15.83
N ILE A 150 32.89 -16.52 15.45
CA ILE A 150 33.85 -15.60 14.85
C ILE A 150 34.15 -14.50 15.89
N PRO A 151 35.41 -14.04 16.02
CA PRO A 151 35.73 -12.85 16.81
C PRO A 151 35.00 -11.61 16.29
N ASP A 152 34.76 -10.63 17.17
CA ASP A 152 34.05 -9.41 16.80
C ASP A 152 34.66 -8.74 15.56
N VAL A 153 33.79 -8.35 14.62
CA VAL A 153 34.23 -7.72 13.37
C VAL A 153 34.31 -6.21 13.57
N LEU A 154 35.53 -5.67 13.41
CA LEU A 154 35.77 -4.23 13.44
C LEU A 154 35.48 -3.63 12.06
N VAL A 155 34.50 -2.74 11.99
CA VAL A 155 34.26 -1.89 10.82
C VAL A 155 34.67 -0.48 11.16
N THR A 156 35.56 0.08 10.36
CA THR A 156 36.05 1.44 10.51
C THR A 156 35.42 2.32 9.42
N LEU A 157 34.62 3.30 9.84
CA LEU A 157 34.08 4.35 8.99
C LEU A 157 34.96 5.59 9.04
N ARG A 158 35.47 6.03 7.88
CA ARG A 158 36.29 7.24 7.75
C ARG A 158 35.62 8.29 6.88
N GLU A 159 35.69 9.54 7.30
CA GLU A 159 35.30 10.68 6.46
C GLU A 159 36.46 11.09 5.54
N GLU A 160 36.22 11.05 4.22
CA GLU A 160 37.15 11.46 3.16
C GLU A 160 36.50 12.57 2.31
N GLY A 161 36.28 13.73 2.93
CA GLY A 161 35.65 14.88 2.27
C GLY A 161 34.15 14.70 2.10
N LYS A 162 33.66 14.51 0.87
CA LYS A 162 32.24 14.22 0.59
C LYS A 162 31.89 12.73 0.67
N LYS A 163 32.91 11.87 0.72
CA LYS A 163 32.77 10.42 0.72
C LYS A 163 33.04 9.86 2.11
N TYR A 164 32.34 8.79 2.44
CA TYR A 164 32.52 8.03 3.66
C TYR A 164 32.98 6.63 3.27
N LYS A 165 34.10 6.19 3.85
CA LYS A 165 34.73 4.93 3.52
C LYS A 165 34.56 3.94 4.67
N PHE A 166 33.86 2.85 4.41
CA PHE A 166 33.76 1.70 5.30
C PHE A 166 34.92 0.74 4.98
N ILE A 167 35.62 0.30 6.02
CA ILE A 167 36.68 -0.70 5.91
C ILE A 167 36.34 -1.80 6.93
N SER A 168 36.20 -3.03 6.46
CA SER A 168 35.94 -4.19 7.33
C SER A 168 36.95 -5.27 7.04
N LYS A 169 37.40 -5.93 8.11
CA LYS A 169 38.30 -7.08 8.02
C LYS A 169 37.58 -8.30 8.56
N GLY A 170 37.20 -9.21 7.67
CA GLY A 170 36.68 -10.51 8.02
C GLY A 170 37.82 -11.49 8.26
N ILE A 171 37.69 -12.31 9.30
CA ILE A 171 38.65 -13.35 9.67
C ILE A 171 37.86 -14.63 9.88
N ASN A 172 38.26 -15.70 9.20
CA ASN A 172 37.73 -17.04 9.42
C ASN A 172 38.88 -18.04 9.45
N ASN A 173 39.11 -18.68 10.60
CA ASN A 173 40.16 -19.67 10.85
C ASN A 173 41.53 -19.29 10.28
N ASN A 174 41.81 -19.67 9.03
CA ASN A 174 43.09 -19.49 8.35
C ASN A 174 43.09 -18.38 7.27
N ALA A 175 41.96 -17.73 7.04
CA ALA A 175 41.78 -16.73 6.01
C ALA A 175 41.42 -15.36 6.60
N SER A 176 41.91 -14.29 5.97
CA SER A 176 41.48 -12.93 6.23
C SER A 176 41.24 -12.18 4.93
N ARG A 177 40.17 -11.39 4.89
CA ARG A 177 39.81 -10.54 3.76
C ARG A 177 39.43 -9.16 4.25
N ASN A 178 39.96 -8.15 3.57
CA ASN A 178 39.55 -6.77 3.75
C ASN A 178 38.55 -6.41 2.66
N VAL A 179 37.39 -5.92 3.04
CA VAL A 179 36.41 -5.33 2.13
C VAL A 179 36.37 -3.83 2.41
N GLN A 180 36.22 -3.03 1.37
CA GLN A 180 36.08 -1.58 1.48
C GLN A 180 34.94 -1.09 0.60
N GLN A 181 34.15 -0.16 1.11
CA GLN A 181 33.05 0.47 0.38
C GLN A 181 33.11 1.97 0.59
N SER A 182 32.96 2.75 -0.47
CA SER A 182 32.84 4.21 -0.40
C SER A 182 31.43 4.63 -0.75
N VAL A 183 30.78 5.37 0.15
CA VAL A 183 29.48 5.98 -0.09
C VAL A 183 29.64 7.50 -0.18
N GLU A 184 28.92 8.14 -1.09
CA GLU A 184 28.85 9.59 -1.18
C GLU A 184 27.46 10.02 -0.72
N LEU A 185 27.41 10.97 0.21
CA LEU A 185 26.13 11.53 0.63
C LEU A 185 25.66 12.51 -0.42
N ALA A 186 24.66 12.08 -1.19
CA ALA A 186 23.86 12.94 -2.04
C ALA A 186 22.43 12.89 -1.52
N PHE A 187 21.90 14.04 -1.08
CA PHE A 187 20.46 14.19 -1.06
C PHE A 187 20.02 14.39 -2.50
N ASN A 188 19.02 13.62 -2.94
CA ASN A 188 18.51 13.77 -4.28
C ASN A 188 18.16 15.24 -4.50
N LYS A 189 18.71 15.84 -5.56
CA LYS A 189 18.58 17.26 -5.88
C LYS A 189 17.18 17.60 -6.40
N SER A 190 16.19 16.75 -6.12
CA SER A 190 14.79 17.13 -6.06
C SER A 190 14.71 18.30 -5.08
N VAL A 191 14.76 19.48 -5.67
CA VAL A 191 14.67 20.76 -5.00
C VAL A 191 13.54 20.63 -3.99
N VAL A 192 13.78 20.94 -2.71
CA VAL A 192 12.69 21.34 -1.82
C VAL A 192 12.22 22.72 -2.29
N THR A 193 11.67 22.72 -3.49
CA THR A 193 10.68 23.66 -3.92
C THR A 193 9.42 23.01 -3.40
N ILE A 194 8.87 23.58 -2.33
CA ILE A 194 7.42 23.54 -2.17
C ILE A 194 6.92 24.37 -3.36
N PRO A 195 6.78 23.75 -4.53
CA PRO A 195 5.57 23.06 -4.92
C PRO A 195 5.79 21.63 -5.46
N ILE A 196 4.96 20.70 -4.96
CA ILE A 196 4.11 19.78 -5.74
C ILE A 196 4.68 19.32 -7.10
N ASP A 197 5.27 18.12 -7.15
CA ASP A 197 4.72 16.95 -7.87
C ASP A 197 5.74 15.79 -7.96
N ASP A 198 5.16 14.59 -8.05
CA ASP A 198 5.67 13.23 -7.99
C ASP A 198 6.51 12.80 -9.20
N SER A 199 7.58 12.03 -8.97
CA SER A 199 7.82 10.76 -9.70
C SER A 199 9.17 10.13 -9.31
N ASN A 200 9.09 8.87 -8.87
CA ASN A 200 10.15 7.88 -8.59
C ASN A 200 10.36 7.52 -7.12
N ILE A 201 9.36 6.81 -6.57
CA ILE A 201 9.53 5.89 -5.45
C ILE A 201 9.16 4.50 -5.98
N VAL A 202 10.11 3.57 -5.89
CA VAL A 202 9.91 2.14 -6.17
C VAL A 202 8.87 1.61 -5.17
N SER A 203 7.70 1.23 -5.68
CA SER A 203 6.52 0.85 -4.91
C SER A 203 6.72 -0.49 -4.21
N THR A 204 6.97 -0.47 -2.90
CA THR A 204 6.33 -1.47 -2.04
C THR A 204 4.83 -1.14 -2.04
N PRO A 205 3.92 -2.13 -2.12
CA PRO A 205 2.48 -1.86 -2.12
C PRO A 205 2.15 -1.08 -0.84
N THR A 206 1.80 0.20 -1.01
CA THR A 206 1.40 1.08 0.06
C THR A 206 0.13 0.49 0.66
N LYS A 207 0.25 -0.19 1.81
CA LYS A 207 -0.91 -0.80 2.44
C LYS A 207 -1.85 0.31 2.90
N HIS A 208 -3.03 0.36 2.29
CA HIS A 208 -4.10 1.26 2.72
C HIS A 208 -4.62 0.83 4.08
N CYS A 209 -5.11 1.81 4.84
CA CYS A 209 -5.70 1.54 6.14
C CYS A 209 -7.21 1.76 6.14
N TYR A 210 -7.84 1.80 4.96
CA TYR A 210 -9.29 1.76 4.79
C TYR A 210 -9.68 0.72 3.75
N ALA A 211 -10.90 0.22 3.89
CA ALA A 211 -11.57 -0.61 2.89
C ALA A 211 -12.38 0.26 1.92
N ILE A 212 -13.06 1.28 2.45
CA ILE A 212 -13.90 2.20 1.68
C ILE A 212 -13.58 3.62 2.09
N TYR A 213 -13.27 4.44 1.11
CA TYR A 213 -13.19 5.88 1.21
C TYR A 213 -14.14 6.51 0.17
N ALA A 214 -14.97 7.45 0.60
CA ALA A 214 -15.77 8.28 -0.32
C ALA A 214 -15.57 9.77 -0.03
N GLN A 215 -15.39 10.57 -1.08
CA GLN A 215 -15.26 12.02 -0.93
C GLN A 215 -16.54 12.67 -0.39
N ASP A 216 -17.70 12.26 -0.89
CA ASP A 216 -18.98 12.91 -0.57
C ASP A 216 -19.82 12.06 0.38
N GLN A 217 -20.25 10.87 -0.04
CA GLN A 217 -21.23 10.09 0.71
C GLN A 217 -20.99 8.59 0.57
N ILE A 218 -21.27 7.85 1.64
CA ILE A 218 -21.39 6.38 1.62
C ILE A 218 -22.83 5.95 1.94
N SER A 219 -23.36 5.01 1.17
CA SER A 219 -24.59 4.28 1.52
C SER A 219 -24.25 2.80 1.72
N LEU A 220 -24.46 2.27 2.93
CA LEU A 220 -24.21 0.87 3.28
C LEU A 220 -25.53 0.12 3.49
N GLY A 221 -25.77 -0.89 2.66
CA GLY A 221 -26.92 -1.79 2.76
C GLY A 221 -26.47 -3.26 2.71
N ASN A 222 -26.84 -4.06 3.72
CA ASN A 222 -26.60 -5.52 3.74
C ASN A 222 -25.18 -5.91 3.28
N THR A 223 -24.15 -5.23 3.79
CA THR A 223 -22.76 -5.35 3.33
C THR A 223 -21.88 -5.87 4.44
N SER A 224 -20.90 -6.69 4.11
CA SER A 224 -19.84 -7.12 5.03
C SER A 224 -18.51 -6.51 4.60
N THR A 225 -17.88 -5.71 5.47
CA THR A 225 -16.61 -5.02 5.18
C THR A 225 -15.54 -5.37 6.21
N ILE A 226 -14.32 -5.65 5.76
CA ILE A 226 -13.11 -5.78 6.59
C ILE A 226 -12.23 -4.58 6.31
N GLY A 227 -11.91 -3.79 7.34
CA GLY A 227 -11.19 -2.52 7.26
C GLY A 227 -12.09 -1.31 7.53
N ASN A 228 -11.47 -0.13 7.62
CA ASN A 228 -12.16 1.11 7.97
C ASN A 228 -13.07 1.62 6.84
N VAL A 229 -14.19 2.23 7.20
CA VAL A 229 -15.13 2.91 6.30
C VAL A 229 -15.10 4.40 6.60
N ILE A 230 -14.74 5.21 5.62
CA ILE A 230 -14.43 6.63 5.79
C ILE A 230 -15.17 7.46 4.74
N SER A 231 -15.92 8.47 5.18
CA SER A 231 -16.58 9.42 4.27
C SER A 231 -16.17 10.87 4.59
N GLY A 232 -15.87 11.63 3.54
CA GLY A 232 -15.71 13.08 3.56
C GLY A 232 -17.03 13.86 3.68
N GLY A 233 -18.18 13.18 3.74
CA GLY A 233 -19.46 13.76 4.11
C GLY A 233 -20.30 12.79 4.94
N ASP A 234 -21.43 12.33 4.42
CA ASP A 234 -22.42 11.53 5.16
C ASP A 234 -22.24 10.02 4.98
N ILE A 235 -22.57 9.23 6.01
CA ILE A 235 -22.74 7.77 5.91
C ILE A 235 -24.17 7.38 6.28
N ASN A 236 -24.86 6.74 5.34
CA ASN A 236 -26.21 6.23 5.49
C ASN A 236 -26.20 4.69 5.56
N ILE A 237 -26.46 4.12 6.73
CA ILE A 237 -26.59 2.66 6.94
C ILE A 237 -28.06 2.29 6.75
N VAL A 238 -28.45 2.02 5.50
CA VAL A 238 -29.86 1.90 5.11
C VAL A 238 -30.53 0.61 5.60
N ASN A 239 -29.78 -0.49 5.71
CA ASN A 239 -30.32 -1.81 6.07
C ASN A 239 -29.61 -2.44 7.27
N GLY A 240 -30.37 -3.19 8.08
CA GLY A 240 -29.93 -3.84 9.32
C GLY A 240 -28.80 -4.87 9.17
N GLY A 241 -28.53 -5.36 7.95
CA GLY A 241 -27.56 -6.42 7.68
C GLY A 241 -26.10 -5.99 7.56
N VAL A 242 -25.76 -4.74 7.88
CA VAL A 242 -24.38 -4.23 7.71
C VAL A 242 -23.45 -4.74 8.82
N ASN A 243 -22.31 -5.33 8.44
CA ASN A 243 -21.26 -5.79 9.33
C ASN A 243 -19.91 -5.16 8.95
N VAL A 244 -19.31 -4.38 9.85
CA VAL A 244 -18.02 -3.72 9.61
C VAL A 244 -16.99 -4.20 10.62
N LYS A 245 -15.92 -4.84 10.16
CA LYS A 245 -14.73 -5.16 10.97
C LYS A 245 -13.70 -4.06 10.82
N GLY A 246 -13.96 -2.94 11.48
CA GLY A 246 -13.17 -1.72 11.41
C GLY A 246 -13.95 -0.54 11.99
N ASN A 247 -13.35 0.65 11.92
CA ASN A 247 -13.99 1.88 12.35
C ASN A 247 -14.87 2.45 11.22
N ILE A 248 -15.91 3.18 11.61
CA ILE A 248 -16.76 3.98 10.71
C ILE A 248 -16.54 5.45 11.04
N TYR A 249 -16.18 6.25 10.03
CA TYR A 249 -15.93 7.67 10.17
C TYR A 249 -16.68 8.48 9.10
N ALA A 250 -17.35 9.54 9.51
CA ALA A 250 -17.95 10.53 8.62
C ALA A 250 -17.57 11.93 9.10
N THR A 251 -17.19 12.84 8.20
CA THR A 251 -16.94 14.25 8.59
C THR A 251 -18.23 14.98 8.96
N GLN A 252 -19.38 14.55 8.42
CA GLN A 252 -20.70 15.12 8.68
C GLN A 252 -21.53 14.18 9.55
N LYS A 253 -22.51 13.47 8.98
CA LYS A 253 -23.48 12.69 9.75
C LYS A 253 -23.38 11.20 9.47
N ILE A 254 -23.61 10.39 10.50
CA ILE A 254 -23.90 8.96 10.37
C ILE A 254 -25.37 8.73 10.72
N THR A 255 -26.16 8.24 9.76
CA THR A 255 -27.55 7.86 9.97
C THR A 255 -27.70 6.37 9.76
N ALA A 256 -28.28 5.66 10.73
CA ALA A 256 -28.54 4.23 10.64
C ALA A 256 -30.00 3.95 11.03
N PRO A 257 -30.97 4.14 10.12
CA PRO A 257 -32.39 3.94 10.43
C PRO A 257 -32.68 2.51 10.91
N SER A 258 -32.03 1.53 10.29
CA SER A 258 -32.14 0.11 10.64
C SER A 258 -30.96 -0.39 11.50
N GLY A 259 -29.97 0.47 11.77
CA GLY A 259 -28.71 0.11 12.45
C GLY A 259 -27.75 -0.75 11.64
N PRO A 260 -26.46 -0.76 11.99
CA PRO A 260 -25.58 -1.85 11.60
C PRO A 260 -25.88 -3.09 12.45
N LYS A 261 -25.79 -4.30 11.88
CA LYS A 261 -25.84 -5.54 12.67
C LYS A 261 -24.71 -5.56 13.71
N SER A 262 -23.50 -5.26 13.25
CA SER A 262 -22.31 -5.20 14.10
C SER A 262 -21.23 -4.29 13.54
N VAL A 263 -20.52 -3.59 14.43
CA VAL A 263 -19.30 -2.83 14.12
C VAL A 263 -18.22 -3.27 15.11
N SER A 264 -17.19 -3.97 14.61
CA SER A 264 -16.01 -4.34 15.39
C SER A 264 -14.98 -3.20 15.38
N GLY A 265 -15.38 -2.04 15.88
CA GLY A 265 -14.61 -0.80 15.86
C GLY A 265 -15.43 0.37 16.40
N SER A 266 -14.90 1.57 16.27
CA SER A 266 -15.56 2.80 16.74
C SER A 266 -16.38 3.47 15.64
N ILE A 267 -17.42 4.21 16.02
CA ILE A 267 -18.22 5.05 15.13
C ILE A 267 -17.95 6.52 15.49
N ILE A 268 -17.57 7.32 14.50
CA ILE A 268 -17.07 8.68 14.70
C ILE A 268 -17.71 9.61 13.67
N ALA A 269 -18.40 10.68 14.12
CA ALA A 269 -18.93 11.71 13.22
C ALA A 269 -19.26 13.02 13.94
N ASN A 270 -19.66 14.06 13.20
CA ASN A 270 -20.23 15.24 13.83
C ASN A 270 -21.56 14.90 14.50
N ASP A 271 -22.45 14.24 13.77
CA ASP A 271 -23.78 13.86 14.23
C ASP A 271 -24.02 12.37 13.98
N ILE A 272 -24.54 11.66 14.99
CA ILE A 272 -24.78 10.22 14.91
C ILE A 272 -26.24 9.96 15.29
N SER A 273 -26.98 9.33 14.39
CA SER A 273 -28.38 8.93 14.60
C SER A 273 -28.54 7.45 14.31
N LEU A 274 -28.71 6.64 15.36
CA LEU A 274 -28.89 5.20 15.27
C LEU A 274 -30.32 4.85 15.69
N LEU A 275 -31.19 4.51 14.72
CA LEU A 275 -32.63 4.31 14.97
C LEU A 275 -33.08 2.84 14.94
N ALA A 276 -32.10 1.95 14.98
CA ALA A 276 -32.15 0.53 14.62
C ALA A 276 -33.11 -0.37 15.38
N ASP A 277 -33.78 -1.26 14.64
CA ASP A 277 -34.31 -2.52 15.17
C ASP A 277 -33.25 -3.63 15.08
N GLY A 278 -33.13 -4.51 16.08
CA GLY A 278 -32.29 -5.72 15.97
C GLY A 278 -31.06 -5.81 16.88
N LYS A 279 -31.00 -5.00 17.95
CA LYS A 279 -29.92 -5.05 18.97
C LYS A 279 -28.49 -4.93 18.37
N PRO A 280 -28.23 -3.90 17.55
CA PRO A 280 -26.90 -3.57 17.05
C PRO A 280 -25.82 -3.61 18.13
N HIS A 281 -24.65 -4.15 17.76
CA HIS A 281 -23.49 -4.27 18.63
C HIS A 281 -22.28 -3.51 18.08
N ILE A 282 -21.77 -2.56 18.85
CA ILE A 282 -20.57 -1.78 18.56
C ILE A 282 -19.53 -2.15 19.62
N SER A 283 -18.40 -2.75 19.21
CA SER A 283 -17.36 -3.15 20.16
C SER A 283 -16.43 -2.00 20.55
N GLY A 284 -16.37 -0.95 19.73
CA GLY A 284 -15.60 0.27 20.01
C GLY A 284 -16.43 1.34 20.69
N SER A 285 -15.98 2.59 20.55
CA SER A 285 -16.65 3.76 21.12
C SER A 285 -17.56 4.44 20.11
N VAL A 286 -18.54 5.20 20.59
CA VAL A 286 -19.34 6.11 19.78
C VAL A 286 -18.94 7.54 20.12
N LEU A 287 -18.45 8.26 19.12
CA LEU A 287 -17.82 9.57 19.25
C LEU A 287 -18.59 10.56 18.34
N ALA A 288 -19.58 11.23 18.90
CA ALA A 288 -20.31 12.29 18.23
C ALA A 288 -19.78 13.66 18.67
N LYS A 289 -19.39 14.53 17.72
CA LYS A 289 -18.96 15.88 18.09
C LYS A 289 -20.10 16.72 18.65
N HIS A 290 -21.27 16.64 18.02
CA HIS A 290 -22.43 17.46 18.31
C HIS A 290 -23.54 16.62 18.93
N SER A 291 -24.24 15.80 18.14
CA SER A 291 -25.41 15.06 18.63
C SER A 291 -25.30 13.56 18.46
N PHE A 292 -25.76 12.83 19.48
CA PHE A 292 -25.99 11.40 19.44
C PHE A 292 -27.46 11.11 19.72
N VAL A 293 -28.14 10.44 18.79
CA VAL A 293 -29.54 10.05 18.92
C VAL A 293 -29.63 8.53 18.80
N ALA A 294 -30.25 7.89 19.80
CA ALA A 294 -30.55 6.47 19.76
C ALA A 294 -32.01 6.21 20.20
N THR A 295 -32.82 5.58 19.36
CA THR A 295 -34.26 5.40 19.66
C THR A 295 -34.63 4.01 20.17
N LYS A 296 -33.70 3.04 20.13
CA LYS A 296 -33.99 1.62 20.35
C LYS A 296 -32.85 0.93 21.12
N THR A 297 -32.84 -0.41 21.13
CA THR A 297 -31.84 -1.18 21.89
C THR A 297 -30.47 -1.14 21.20
N PHE A 298 -29.43 -0.73 21.92
CA PHE A 298 -28.04 -0.74 21.44
C PHE A 298 -27.11 -1.30 22.51
N ARG A 299 -26.08 -2.01 22.05
CA ARG A 299 -24.93 -2.36 22.88
C ARG A 299 -23.67 -1.70 22.34
N ILE A 300 -23.04 -0.90 23.18
CA ILE A 300 -21.76 -0.24 22.93
C ILE A 300 -20.81 -0.69 24.03
N ASP A 301 -19.76 -1.44 23.69
CA ASP A 301 -18.88 -2.04 24.69
C ASP A 301 -17.92 -1.01 25.34
N ASN A 302 -17.80 0.18 24.77
CA ASN A 302 -16.85 1.21 25.22
C ASN A 302 -17.58 2.53 25.53
N ASP A 303 -16.93 3.66 25.30
CA ASP A 303 -17.50 4.98 25.61
C ASP A 303 -18.56 5.44 24.62
N ILE A 304 -19.48 6.26 25.13
CA ILE A 304 -20.29 7.17 24.33
C ILE A 304 -19.88 8.60 24.70
N ILE A 305 -19.46 9.38 23.71
CA ILE A 305 -19.04 10.77 23.90
C ILE A 305 -19.84 11.66 22.96
N ALA A 306 -20.59 12.63 23.49
CA ALA A 306 -21.37 13.58 22.71
C ALA A 306 -21.58 14.94 23.40
N ASN A 307 -21.76 16.04 22.65
CA ASN A 307 -22.23 17.29 23.26
C ASN A 307 -23.69 17.19 23.67
N THR A 308 -24.51 16.55 22.84
CA THR A 308 -25.93 16.30 23.11
C THR A 308 -26.24 14.85 22.89
N ALA A 309 -27.04 14.27 23.79
CA ALA A 309 -27.51 12.89 23.63
C ALA A 309 -29.01 12.79 23.87
N GLN A 310 -29.69 12.08 22.98
CA GLN A 310 -31.12 11.79 23.04
C GLN A 310 -31.37 10.28 22.97
N PHE A 311 -32.02 9.75 24.00
CA PHE A 311 -32.43 8.36 24.06
C PHE A 311 -33.95 8.30 24.20
N HIS A 312 -34.65 7.66 23.26
CA HIS A 312 -36.11 7.57 23.30
C HIS A 312 -36.59 6.32 24.07
N GLU A 313 -37.64 6.51 24.87
CA GLU A 313 -38.15 5.54 25.87
C GLU A 313 -38.85 4.31 25.31
N SER A 314 -39.20 4.26 24.02
CA SER A 314 -40.35 3.46 23.58
C SER A 314 -40.20 1.93 23.57
N SER A 315 -39.07 1.34 24.04
CA SER A 315 -38.88 -0.10 24.39
C SER A 315 -37.41 -0.58 24.32
N GLY A 316 -36.42 0.32 24.26
CA GLY A 316 -35.03 -0.03 23.94
C GLY A 316 -34.11 -0.14 25.15
N ASN A 317 -33.23 -1.15 25.21
CA ASN A 317 -32.16 -1.21 26.21
C ASN A 317 -30.89 -0.51 25.72
N LEU A 318 -30.39 0.48 26.46
CA LEU A 318 -29.05 1.01 26.23
C LEU A 318 -28.04 0.28 27.12
N ILE A 319 -27.05 -0.37 26.52
CA ILE A 319 -25.93 -0.99 27.25
C ILE A 319 -24.65 -0.26 26.87
N VAL A 320 -24.02 0.39 27.85
CA VAL A 320 -22.72 1.06 27.72
C VAL A 320 -21.70 0.33 28.58
N GLY A 321 -20.65 -0.19 27.94
CA GLY A 321 -19.64 -1.02 28.61
C GLY A 321 -18.60 -0.23 29.39
N ARG A 322 -18.43 1.06 29.11
CA ARG A 322 -17.53 1.98 29.86
C ARG A 322 -18.27 3.25 30.26
N ASP A 323 -17.84 4.43 29.83
CA ASP A 323 -18.34 5.71 30.32
C ASP A 323 -19.36 6.33 29.35
N LEU A 324 -20.33 7.06 29.91
CA LEU A 324 -21.24 7.93 29.14
C LEU A 324 -20.85 9.38 29.41
N ILE A 325 -20.39 10.10 28.39
CA ILE A 325 -19.87 11.47 28.52
C ILE A 325 -20.71 12.40 27.65
N VAL A 326 -21.66 13.10 28.26
CA VAL A 326 -22.70 13.86 27.55
C VAL A 326 -22.90 15.26 28.14
N GLY A 327 -23.03 16.27 27.27
CA GLY A 327 -23.15 17.67 27.68
C GLY A 327 -24.58 18.03 28.08
N ASP A 328 -25.36 18.44 27.08
CA ASP A 328 -26.78 18.78 27.15
C ASP A 328 -27.62 17.54 26.84
N SER A 329 -28.29 16.95 27.84
CA SER A 329 -28.88 15.61 27.67
C SER A 329 -30.39 15.53 27.89
N TYR A 330 -31.07 14.73 27.05
CA TYR A 330 -32.40 14.17 27.30
C TYR A 330 -32.25 12.63 27.30
N VAL A 331 -32.13 12.01 28.47
CA VAL A 331 -31.90 10.55 28.56
C VAL A 331 -33.04 9.91 29.31
N PHE A 332 -33.87 9.09 28.66
CA PHE A 332 -34.60 8.06 29.36
C PHE A 332 -34.74 6.82 28.49
N SER A 333 -34.05 5.76 28.89
CA SER A 333 -34.64 4.43 28.87
C SER A 333 -34.51 3.89 30.29
N PRO A 334 -35.62 3.52 30.97
CA PRO A 334 -35.57 2.94 32.31
C PRO A 334 -34.94 1.54 32.31
N SER A 335 -34.73 0.94 31.13
CA SER A 335 -34.17 -0.40 30.97
C SER A 335 -32.82 -0.33 30.25
N GLY A 336 -31.76 -0.80 30.88
CA GLY A 336 -30.39 -0.69 30.36
C GLY A 336 -29.33 -0.87 31.43
N SER A 337 -28.07 -0.71 31.06
CA SER A 337 -26.96 -0.65 32.02
C SER A 337 -25.80 0.20 31.50
N ILE A 338 -25.23 1.00 32.38
CA ILE A 338 -23.99 1.72 32.15
C ILE A 338 -23.00 1.18 33.17
N LYS A 339 -21.96 0.47 32.71
CA LYS A 339 -20.99 -0.19 33.61
C LYS A 339 -20.03 0.80 34.27
N GLY A 340 -19.67 1.87 33.56
CA GLY A 340 -18.78 2.92 34.04
C GLY A 340 -19.54 4.09 34.68
N THR A 341 -19.04 5.30 34.47
CA THR A 341 -19.64 6.52 35.03
C THR A 341 -20.33 7.33 33.94
N ALA A 342 -21.51 7.87 34.24
CA ALA A 342 -22.18 8.89 33.45
C ALA A 342 -21.70 10.29 33.88
N TYR A 343 -20.83 10.89 33.06
CA TYR A 343 -20.35 12.26 33.20
C TYR A 343 -21.29 13.21 32.45
N ILE A 344 -21.94 14.11 33.18
CA ILE A 344 -22.99 14.99 32.64
C ILE A 344 -22.68 16.44 32.96
N ASN A 345 -22.82 17.32 31.98
CA ASN A 345 -22.64 18.77 32.18
C ASN A 345 -23.96 19.43 32.63
N ASN A 346 -24.95 19.50 31.73
CA ASN A 346 -26.24 20.13 31.95
C ASN A 346 -27.39 19.11 31.88
N LEU A 347 -28.17 19.07 32.95
CA LEU A 347 -29.33 18.20 33.11
C LEU A 347 -30.59 18.96 32.66
N LYS A 348 -31.09 18.70 31.44
CA LYS A 348 -32.42 19.18 31.03
C LYS A 348 -33.51 18.20 31.48
N SER A 349 -33.34 16.90 31.25
CA SER A 349 -34.14 15.82 31.86
C SER A 349 -33.43 14.48 31.71
N VAL A 350 -33.19 13.74 32.80
CA VAL A 350 -32.46 12.47 32.78
C VAL A 350 -33.06 11.45 33.75
N SER A 351 -33.38 10.24 33.30
CA SER A 351 -33.19 9.04 34.11
C SER A 351 -32.33 8.04 33.39
N LEU A 352 -31.37 7.60 34.18
CA LEU A 352 -30.44 6.56 33.83
C LEU A 352 -30.93 5.27 34.48
N PRO A 353 -30.39 4.13 34.03
CA PRO A 353 -30.56 2.87 34.75
C PRO A 353 -30.24 3.07 36.25
N THR A 354 -31.02 2.42 37.12
CA THR A 354 -30.98 2.62 38.59
C THR A 354 -29.60 2.45 39.21
N ASP A 355 -28.73 1.67 38.57
CA ASP A 355 -27.40 1.32 39.09
C ASP A 355 -26.28 2.17 38.47
N THR A 356 -26.61 3.27 37.79
CA THR A 356 -25.62 4.12 37.10
C THR A 356 -24.94 5.10 38.04
N ASN A 357 -23.61 5.02 38.15
CA ASN A 357 -22.82 6.06 38.81
C ASN A 357 -22.86 7.35 37.98
N THR A 358 -23.24 8.47 38.60
CA THR A 358 -23.33 9.77 37.93
C THR A 358 -22.34 10.77 38.51
N LYS A 359 -21.67 11.53 37.64
CA LYS A 359 -20.81 12.65 38.03
C LYS A 359 -21.19 13.88 37.22
N LYS A 360 -21.63 14.94 37.91
CA LYS A 360 -21.86 16.24 37.29
C LYS A 360 -20.53 16.99 37.12
N LEU A 361 -20.32 17.59 35.96
CA LEU A 361 -19.16 18.44 35.65
C LEU A 361 -19.64 19.86 35.34
N SER A 362 -18.81 20.86 35.59
CA SER A 362 -19.02 22.21 35.04
C SER A 362 -18.77 22.23 33.52
N ASP A 363 -19.21 23.29 32.82
CA ASP A 363 -18.99 23.43 31.38
C ASP A 363 -17.51 23.31 30.99
N SER A 364 -16.61 23.97 31.71
CA SER A 364 -15.18 23.93 31.45
C SER A 364 -14.56 22.56 31.73
N GLU A 365 -14.94 21.93 32.84
CA GLU A 365 -14.46 20.58 33.18
C GLU A 365 -14.94 19.55 32.16
N PHE A 366 -16.21 19.66 31.75
CA PHE A 366 -16.80 18.79 30.74
C PHE A 366 -16.07 18.91 29.40
N GLN A 367 -15.84 20.13 28.90
CA GLN A 367 -15.14 20.30 27.62
C GLN A 367 -13.71 19.76 27.67
N ASN A 368 -12.98 20.01 28.75
CA ASN A 368 -11.62 19.49 28.92
C ASN A 368 -11.62 17.96 28.98
N PHE A 369 -12.42 17.37 29.87
CA PHE A 369 -12.51 15.92 30.06
C PHE A 369 -12.97 15.21 28.77
N LYS A 370 -13.99 15.74 28.09
CA LYS A 370 -14.48 15.23 26.82
C LYS A 370 -13.39 15.26 25.76
N ASN A 371 -12.66 16.36 25.63
CA ASN A 371 -11.59 16.49 24.63
C ASN A 371 -10.43 15.53 24.92
N GLU A 372 -10.04 15.34 26.18
CA GLU A 372 -9.02 14.35 26.56
C GLU A 372 -9.46 12.93 26.25
N ARG A 373 -10.68 12.54 26.65
CA ARG A 373 -11.24 11.21 26.38
C ARG A 373 -11.44 10.95 24.89
N PHE A 374 -11.85 11.96 24.13
CA PHE A 374 -11.96 11.87 22.68
C PHE A 374 -10.58 11.63 22.05
N LYS A 375 -9.56 12.41 22.43
CA LYS A 375 -8.17 12.21 21.96
C LYS A 375 -7.65 10.82 22.27
N GLU A 376 -7.83 10.36 23.51
CA GLU A 376 -7.41 9.03 23.94
C GLU A 376 -8.08 7.94 23.10
N THR A 377 -9.37 8.07 22.84
CA THR A 377 -10.14 7.10 22.06
C THR A 377 -9.72 7.13 20.60
N LEU A 378 -9.58 8.32 20.01
CA LEU A 378 -9.16 8.47 18.62
C LEU A 378 -7.76 7.91 18.39
N ALA A 379 -6.82 8.14 19.30
CA ALA A 379 -5.47 7.58 19.22
C ALA A 379 -5.47 6.04 19.16
N LYS A 380 -6.41 5.38 19.87
CA LYS A 380 -6.58 3.92 19.82
C LYS A 380 -7.14 3.41 18.50
N THR A 381 -7.90 4.23 17.76
CA THR A 381 -8.50 3.83 16.48
C THR A 381 -7.53 3.82 15.30
N LYS A 382 -6.34 4.46 15.43
CA LYS A 382 -5.41 4.73 14.33
C LYS A 382 -6.01 5.50 13.13
N LEU A 383 -7.25 5.99 13.24
CA LEU A 383 -7.96 6.72 12.19
C LEU A 383 -7.24 7.99 11.69
N PRO A 384 -6.58 8.81 12.55
CA PRO A 384 -5.80 9.98 12.12
C PRO A 384 -4.82 9.72 10.98
N ILE A 385 -4.19 8.54 10.98
CA ILE A 385 -3.20 8.18 9.98
C ILE A 385 -3.91 7.98 8.63
N CYS A 386 -5.07 7.33 8.63
CA CYS A 386 -5.81 7.00 7.41
C CYS A 386 -6.37 8.19 6.65
N LEU A 387 -6.79 9.23 7.36
CA LEU A 387 -7.34 10.43 6.74
C LEU A 387 -6.29 11.23 5.96
N ASN A 388 -5.01 11.09 6.30
CA ASN A 388 -3.91 11.78 5.63
C ASN A 388 -3.39 11.03 4.39
N TYR A 389 -3.77 9.77 4.18
CA TYR A 389 -3.33 8.94 3.06
C TYR A 389 -4.44 8.75 2.03
N GLN A 390 -4.92 9.85 1.45
CA GLN A 390 -5.74 9.76 0.23
C GLN A 390 -4.87 9.32 -0.95
N GLN A 391 -5.39 8.41 -1.76
CA GLN A 391 -4.69 8.05 -2.99
C GLN A 391 -4.92 9.12 -4.05
N LYS A 392 -3.82 9.65 -4.57
CA LYS A 392 -3.80 10.45 -5.79
C LYS A 392 -3.86 9.50 -6.99
N LEU A 393 -4.63 9.87 -8.00
CA LEU A 393 -4.52 9.23 -9.30
C LEU A 393 -3.11 9.51 -9.87
N PRO A 394 -2.46 8.55 -10.54
CA PRO A 394 -1.24 8.85 -11.30
C PRO A 394 -1.49 10.00 -12.29
N ASP A 395 -0.47 10.78 -12.67
CA ASP A 395 -0.66 11.93 -13.55
C ASP A 395 -1.38 11.55 -14.86
N GLU A 396 -2.48 12.25 -15.14
CA GLU A 396 -3.32 11.95 -16.31
C GLU A 396 -2.54 12.16 -17.62
N ASN A 397 -1.73 13.21 -17.72
CA ASN A 397 -1.02 13.53 -18.96
C ASN A 397 0.07 12.49 -19.26
N GLU A 398 0.71 11.95 -18.24
CA GLU A 398 1.68 10.86 -18.39
C GLU A 398 1.01 9.54 -18.79
N ILE A 399 -0.04 9.12 -18.05
CA ILE A 399 -0.73 7.85 -18.29
C ILE A 399 -1.38 7.80 -19.69
N PHE A 400 -1.96 8.92 -20.14
CA PHE A 400 -2.63 8.98 -21.43
C PHE A 400 -1.72 9.47 -22.57
N LYS A 401 -0.40 9.60 -22.35
CA LYS A 401 0.55 9.90 -23.43
C LYS A 401 0.62 8.75 -24.43
N THR A 402 0.54 9.05 -25.72
CA THR A 402 0.74 8.04 -26.78
C THR A 402 2.23 8.00 -27.15
N PRO A 403 2.93 6.87 -26.98
CA PRO A 403 4.31 6.74 -27.43
C PRO A 403 4.39 6.59 -28.96
N GLU A 404 5.60 6.71 -29.51
CA GLU A 404 5.85 6.38 -30.91
C GLU A 404 5.65 4.87 -31.15
N SER A 405 5.08 4.54 -32.31
CA SER A 405 4.72 3.17 -32.70
C SER A 405 4.70 3.01 -34.21
N ILE A 406 4.96 1.79 -34.69
CA ILE A 406 4.88 1.46 -36.11
C ILE A 406 3.55 0.80 -36.46
N ILE A 407 3.02 1.08 -37.66
CA ILE A 407 1.79 0.42 -38.15
C ILE A 407 2.03 -1.08 -38.25
N LEU A 408 1.08 -1.89 -37.75
CA LEU A 408 1.16 -3.34 -37.83
C LEU A 408 1.37 -3.79 -39.30
N PRO A 409 2.42 -4.57 -39.61
CA PRO A 409 2.70 -4.99 -40.98
C PRO A 409 1.62 -5.95 -41.50
N ASN A 410 1.58 -6.14 -42.82
CA ASN A 410 0.68 -7.11 -43.43
C ASN A 410 1.09 -8.54 -43.04
N ILE A 411 0.14 -9.35 -42.60
CA ILE A 411 0.37 -10.73 -42.13
C ILE A 411 -0.63 -11.66 -42.82
N THR A 412 -0.11 -12.75 -43.37
CA THR A 412 -0.93 -13.85 -43.91
C THR A 412 -0.69 -15.11 -43.08
N HIS A 413 -1.77 -15.78 -42.68
CA HIS A 413 -1.76 -17.06 -41.96
C HIS A 413 -2.70 -18.02 -42.68
N GLU A 414 -2.21 -19.19 -43.10
CA GLU A 414 -3.02 -20.20 -43.79
C GLU A 414 -3.85 -19.66 -44.97
N LYS A 415 -3.22 -18.81 -45.79
CA LYS A 415 -3.85 -18.11 -46.95
C LYS A 415 -4.95 -17.10 -46.59
N PHE A 416 -5.15 -16.82 -45.30
CA PHE A 416 -5.99 -15.73 -44.82
C PHE A 416 -5.14 -14.50 -44.50
N GLN A 417 -5.48 -13.35 -45.05
CA GLN A 417 -4.83 -12.08 -44.70
C GLN A 417 -5.34 -11.62 -43.33
N VAL A 418 -4.61 -11.98 -42.28
CA VAL A 418 -4.97 -11.66 -40.89
C VAL A 418 -4.77 -10.18 -40.62
N ALA A 419 -3.68 -9.61 -41.12
CA ALA A 419 -3.40 -8.18 -41.01
C ALA A 419 -3.23 -7.55 -42.40
N HIS A 420 -3.97 -6.48 -42.67
CA HIS A 420 -3.85 -5.72 -43.92
C HIS A 420 -4.16 -4.23 -43.67
N ASN A 421 -3.27 -3.34 -44.14
CA ASN A 421 -3.41 -1.88 -44.01
C ASN A 421 -3.77 -1.42 -42.58
N GLY A 422 -3.09 -1.97 -41.58
CA GLY A 422 -3.29 -1.67 -40.16
C GLY A 422 -4.54 -2.26 -39.53
N THR A 423 -5.35 -3.04 -40.27
CA THR A 423 -6.49 -3.78 -39.71
C THR A 423 -6.06 -5.21 -39.36
N LEU A 424 -6.30 -5.66 -38.13
CA LEU A 424 -6.08 -7.03 -37.67
C LEU A 424 -7.43 -7.74 -37.48
N SER A 425 -7.70 -8.77 -38.29
CA SER A 425 -8.99 -9.44 -38.36
C SER A 425 -8.92 -10.86 -37.79
N ILE A 426 -9.55 -11.08 -36.64
CA ILE A 426 -9.67 -12.38 -35.95
C ILE A 426 -11.11 -12.87 -36.09
N VAL A 427 -11.52 -13.14 -37.34
CA VAL A 427 -12.91 -13.44 -37.72
C VAL A 427 -13.10 -14.76 -38.46
N ASP A 428 -12.02 -15.38 -38.93
CA ASP A 428 -12.06 -16.66 -39.66
C ASP A 428 -11.58 -17.83 -38.78
N TYR A 429 -12.18 -19.02 -38.95
CA TYR A 429 -11.83 -20.19 -38.13
C TYR A 429 -10.35 -20.57 -38.20
N ARG A 430 -9.68 -20.25 -39.32
CA ARG A 430 -8.22 -20.42 -39.53
C ARG A 430 -7.38 -19.58 -38.58
N VAL A 431 -7.93 -18.49 -38.04
CA VAL A 431 -7.24 -17.57 -37.12
C VAL A 431 -7.83 -17.57 -35.72
N LYS A 432 -8.64 -18.59 -35.37
CA LYS A 432 -9.32 -18.71 -34.06
C LYS A 432 -8.39 -18.59 -32.84
N SER A 433 -7.11 -18.94 -33.01
CA SER A 433 -6.09 -18.84 -31.96
C SER A 433 -4.77 -18.31 -32.52
N PHE A 434 -4.87 -17.35 -33.45
CA PHE A 434 -3.72 -16.73 -34.08
C PHE A 434 -2.80 -16.08 -33.04
N GLN A 435 -1.48 -16.26 -33.21
CA GLN A 435 -0.46 -15.69 -32.35
C GLN A 435 0.27 -14.55 -33.07
N LEU A 436 0.16 -13.35 -32.52
CA LEU A 436 0.97 -12.20 -32.88
C LEU A 436 2.22 -12.15 -32.01
N ASN A 437 3.40 -12.22 -32.63
CA ASN A 437 4.66 -11.97 -31.93
C ASN A 437 4.88 -10.45 -31.85
N VAL A 438 4.93 -9.90 -30.64
CA VAL A 438 5.04 -8.46 -30.36
C VAL A 438 6.51 -8.08 -30.27
N THR A 439 7.16 -7.90 -31.42
CA THR A 439 8.59 -7.59 -31.46
C THR A 439 8.89 -6.11 -31.24
N ASP A 440 7.93 -5.23 -31.50
CA ASP A 440 8.04 -3.78 -31.40
C ASP A 440 6.73 -3.17 -30.85
N ASN A 441 6.70 -1.85 -30.67
CA ASN A 441 5.49 -1.11 -30.37
C ASN A 441 4.63 -0.99 -31.62
N TYR A 442 3.40 -1.49 -31.55
CA TYR A 442 2.49 -1.54 -32.70
C TYR A 442 1.35 -0.56 -32.61
N PHE A 443 0.96 -0.03 -33.77
CA PHE A 443 -0.29 0.67 -34.00
C PHE A 443 -1.23 -0.17 -34.86
N ILE A 444 -2.42 -0.41 -34.36
CA ILE A 444 -3.49 -1.17 -35.01
C ILE A 444 -4.68 -0.22 -35.22
N LYS A 445 -5.00 0.05 -36.48
CA LYS A 445 -6.09 0.96 -36.85
C LYS A 445 -7.46 0.38 -36.49
N SER A 446 -7.67 -0.90 -36.78
CA SER A 446 -8.91 -1.60 -36.39
C SER A 446 -8.59 -3.05 -36.03
N LEU A 447 -9.17 -3.51 -34.94
CA LEU A 447 -9.05 -4.87 -34.44
C LEU A 447 -10.45 -5.48 -34.37
N VAL A 448 -10.70 -6.49 -35.21
CA VAL A 448 -12.04 -7.07 -35.37
C VAL A 448 -12.06 -8.50 -34.84
N PHE A 449 -12.96 -8.80 -33.90
CA PHE A 449 -13.13 -10.12 -33.30
C PHE A 449 -14.47 -10.77 -33.68
N SER A 450 -14.41 -12.06 -33.99
CA SER A 450 -15.59 -12.94 -33.88
C SER A 450 -15.78 -13.40 -32.43
N SER A 451 -17.02 -13.70 -32.03
CA SER A 451 -17.45 -13.86 -30.63
C SER A 451 -16.72 -14.95 -29.81
N ASN A 452 -16.02 -15.87 -30.48
CA ASN A 452 -15.41 -17.05 -29.87
C ASN A 452 -13.91 -17.20 -30.14
N PHE A 453 -13.28 -16.19 -30.71
CA PHE A 453 -11.86 -16.26 -31.11
C PHE A 453 -10.99 -15.42 -30.18
N ASP A 454 -9.76 -15.88 -29.98
CA ASP A 454 -8.80 -15.25 -29.10
C ASP A 454 -7.58 -14.80 -29.90
N LEU A 455 -7.05 -13.64 -29.57
CA LEU A 455 -5.75 -13.17 -30.06
C LEU A 455 -4.68 -13.53 -29.03
N LYS A 456 -3.71 -14.35 -29.43
CA LYS A 456 -2.53 -14.62 -28.60
C LYS A 456 -1.47 -13.56 -28.86
N LEU A 457 -0.98 -12.91 -27.81
CA LEU A 457 0.11 -11.92 -27.87
C LEU A 457 1.35 -12.54 -27.22
N ASN A 458 2.41 -12.74 -27.99
CA ASN A 458 3.68 -13.26 -27.48
C ASN A 458 4.71 -12.14 -27.42
N LEU A 459 5.11 -11.74 -26.22
CA LEU A 459 6.10 -10.67 -25.97
C LEU A 459 7.55 -11.15 -26.19
N GLY A 460 7.76 -12.45 -26.41
CA GLY A 460 9.07 -13.05 -26.52
C GLY A 460 9.70 -13.37 -25.17
N SER A 461 10.98 -13.74 -25.18
CA SER A 461 11.75 -14.11 -23.97
C SER A 461 12.58 -12.97 -23.39
N LYS A 462 12.67 -11.83 -24.09
CA LYS A 462 13.37 -10.64 -23.62
C LYS A 462 12.45 -9.84 -22.70
N ASN A 463 12.95 -9.47 -21.53
CA ASN A 463 12.22 -8.68 -20.54
C ASN A 463 12.16 -7.20 -20.96
N GLU A 464 11.42 -6.91 -22.04
CA GLU A 464 11.25 -5.58 -22.62
C GLU A 464 9.79 -5.13 -22.48
N ASP A 465 9.57 -3.84 -22.24
CA ASP A 465 8.22 -3.27 -22.21
C ASP A 465 7.72 -3.03 -23.64
N LYS A 466 6.48 -3.46 -23.92
CA LYS A 466 5.85 -3.32 -25.24
C LYS A 466 4.54 -2.54 -25.12
N THR A 467 4.26 -1.73 -26.14
CA THR A 467 3.01 -0.99 -26.25
C THR A 467 2.27 -1.35 -27.53
N ILE A 468 0.97 -1.60 -27.43
CA ILE A 468 0.08 -1.74 -28.59
C ILE A 468 -1.01 -0.66 -28.49
N ILE A 469 -1.04 0.23 -29.48
CA ILE A 469 -2.08 1.24 -29.63
C ILE A 469 -3.14 0.70 -30.58
N ILE A 470 -4.40 0.76 -30.17
CA ILE A 470 -5.55 0.23 -30.91
C ILE A 470 -6.57 1.34 -31.06
N ASP A 471 -6.81 1.76 -32.29
CA ASP A 471 -7.73 2.86 -32.59
C ASP A 471 -9.19 2.46 -32.42
N ASN A 472 -9.56 1.28 -32.92
CA ASN A 472 -10.91 0.76 -32.82
C ASN A 472 -10.89 -0.75 -32.55
N ILE A 473 -11.74 -1.20 -31.62
CA ILE A 473 -12.01 -2.62 -31.40
C ILE A 473 -13.48 -2.91 -31.70
N GLU A 474 -13.70 -3.84 -32.62
CA GLU A 474 -15.01 -4.35 -33.01
C GLU A 474 -15.19 -5.77 -32.44
N GLY A 475 -16.30 -6.01 -31.75
CA GLY A 475 -16.58 -7.27 -31.06
C GLY A 475 -16.02 -7.36 -29.64
N LEU A 476 -16.07 -8.56 -29.05
CA LEU A 476 -15.56 -8.83 -27.70
C LEU A 476 -14.06 -9.15 -27.77
N ALA A 477 -13.22 -8.27 -27.24
CA ALA A 477 -11.78 -8.46 -27.28
C ALA A 477 -11.35 -9.55 -26.29
N LYS A 478 -10.64 -10.57 -26.78
CA LYS A 478 -10.04 -11.63 -25.94
C LYS A 478 -8.56 -11.76 -26.26
N PHE A 479 -7.72 -11.45 -25.26
CA PHE A 479 -6.27 -11.48 -25.37
C PHE A 479 -5.70 -12.56 -24.45
N ASN A 480 -4.84 -13.42 -25.01
CA ASN A 480 -4.04 -14.38 -24.25
C ASN A 480 -2.57 -13.95 -24.37
N VAL A 481 -1.98 -13.45 -23.28
CA VAL A 481 -0.65 -12.84 -23.29
C VAL A 481 0.39 -13.77 -22.68
N SER A 482 1.48 -14.02 -23.42
CA SER A 482 2.60 -14.88 -23.02
C SER A 482 3.95 -14.19 -23.26
N GLY A 483 5.02 -14.73 -22.69
CA GLY A 483 6.38 -14.19 -22.76
C GLY A 483 6.86 -13.53 -21.47
N THR A 484 7.81 -12.62 -21.57
CA THR A 484 8.37 -11.81 -20.46
C THR A 484 8.28 -10.31 -20.78
N GLY A 485 8.48 -9.45 -19.77
CA GLY A 485 8.29 -7.99 -19.91
C GLY A 485 6.89 -7.51 -19.52
N ASN A 486 6.66 -6.20 -19.64
CA ASN A 486 5.36 -5.57 -19.41
C ASN A 486 4.65 -5.25 -20.73
N LEU A 487 3.32 -5.21 -20.71
CA LEU A 487 2.50 -4.85 -21.87
C LEU A 487 1.55 -3.71 -21.54
N THR A 488 1.57 -2.66 -22.36
CA THR A 488 0.58 -1.57 -22.32
C THR A 488 -0.32 -1.62 -23.55
N LEU A 489 -1.62 -1.73 -23.35
CA LEU A 489 -2.63 -1.62 -24.39
C LEU A 489 -3.28 -0.24 -24.31
N ILE A 490 -3.09 0.61 -25.32
CA ILE A 490 -3.76 1.92 -25.40
C ILE A 490 -4.93 1.79 -26.37
N ILE A 491 -6.16 1.90 -25.86
CA ILE A 491 -7.38 1.66 -26.64
C ILE A 491 -8.17 2.96 -26.76
N ASN A 492 -8.34 3.44 -27.98
CA ASN A 492 -9.04 4.69 -28.25
C ASN A 492 -10.55 4.50 -28.34
N ASN A 493 -11.02 3.44 -29.00
CA ASN A 493 -12.44 3.16 -29.16
C ASN A 493 -12.75 1.66 -29.00
N LEU A 494 -13.94 1.39 -28.47
CA LEU A 494 -14.49 0.04 -28.29
C LEU A 494 -15.97 0.08 -28.69
N ASP A 495 -16.43 -0.98 -29.33
CA ASP A 495 -17.85 -1.23 -29.56
C ASP A 495 -18.66 -1.10 -28.26
N LYS A 496 -19.82 -0.46 -28.35
CA LYS A 496 -20.68 -0.21 -27.18
C LYS A 496 -21.03 -1.50 -26.46
N ASN A 497 -20.98 -1.46 -25.12
CA ASN A 497 -21.33 -2.58 -24.23
C ASN A 497 -20.45 -3.83 -24.42
N LYS A 498 -19.20 -3.65 -24.87
CA LYS A 498 -18.22 -4.73 -24.93
C LYS A 498 -17.19 -4.57 -23.82
N GLY A 499 -16.61 -5.69 -23.44
CA GLY A 499 -15.53 -5.77 -22.47
C GLY A 499 -14.22 -6.11 -23.15
N ILE A 500 -13.16 -6.09 -22.35
CA ILE A 500 -11.83 -6.56 -22.73
C ILE A 500 -11.50 -7.71 -21.78
N ASN A 501 -11.29 -8.91 -22.32
CA ASN A 501 -10.86 -10.07 -21.56
C ASN A 501 -9.37 -10.27 -21.81
N ILE A 502 -8.58 -10.29 -20.74
CA ILE A 502 -7.14 -10.50 -20.79
C ILE A 502 -6.80 -11.64 -19.84
N VAL A 503 -6.19 -12.69 -20.37
CA VAL A 503 -5.56 -13.76 -19.60
C VAL A 503 -4.07 -13.66 -19.83
N LYS A 504 -3.27 -13.76 -18.76
CA LYS A 504 -1.80 -13.68 -18.84
C LYS A 504 -1.13 -14.91 -18.24
N ASP A 505 -0.03 -15.32 -18.86
CA ASP A 505 0.86 -16.33 -18.30
C ASP A 505 1.62 -15.79 -17.09
N ALA A 506 2.05 -16.68 -16.20
CA ALA A 506 2.76 -16.31 -14.97
C ALA A 506 4.09 -15.59 -15.21
N SER A 507 4.75 -15.83 -16.35
CA SER A 507 6.02 -15.20 -16.73
C SER A 507 5.87 -13.77 -17.24
N VAL A 508 4.67 -13.37 -17.63
CA VAL A 508 4.38 -12.00 -18.07
C VAL A 508 4.36 -11.10 -16.84
N GLY A 509 5.03 -9.96 -16.95
CA GLY A 509 5.02 -8.92 -15.91
C GLY A 509 3.65 -8.27 -15.75
N LYS A 510 3.65 -6.95 -15.65
CA LYS A 510 2.43 -6.15 -15.53
C LYS A 510 1.77 -5.98 -16.89
N ILE A 511 0.44 -6.06 -16.93
CA ILE A 511 -0.36 -5.64 -18.08
C ILE A 511 -1.15 -4.41 -17.67
N SER A 512 -1.06 -3.36 -18.48
CA SER A 512 -1.79 -2.11 -18.30
C SER A 512 -2.71 -1.87 -19.49
N VAL A 513 -3.96 -1.48 -19.25
CA VAL A 513 -4.92 -1.07 -20.26
C VAL A 513 -5.25 0.41 -20.05
N VAL A 514 -4.85 1.24 -21.00
CA VAL A 514 -5.16 2.68 -21.03
C VAL A 514 -6.34 2.89 -21.98
N TYR A 515 -7.54 3.06 -21.43
CA TYR A 515 -8.75 3.28 -22.22
C TYR A 515 -9.07 4.77 -22.32
N LYS A 516 -8.91 5.32 -23.53
CA LYS A 516 -9.16 6.73 -23.86
C LYS A 516 -10.58 7.01 -24.33
N GLY A 517 -11.31 5.96 -24.71
CA GLY A 517 -12.67 6.07 -25.22
C GLY A 517 -13.71 6.44 -24.16
N THR A 518 -14.92 6.72 -24.64
CA THR A 518 -16.07 7.09 -23.80
C THR A 518 -17.20 6.06 -23.82
N SER A 519 -17.07 5.00 -24.62
CA SER A 519 -18.06 3.92 -24.65
C SER A 519 -18.02 3.12 -23.36
N ASP A 520 -19.17 2.61 -22.93
CA ASP A 520 -19.27 1.75 -21.74
C ASP A 520 -18.36 0.51 -21.87
N LEU A 521 -17.51 0.31 -20.86
CA LEU A 521 -16.64 -0.85 -20.72
C LEU A 521 -17.33 -1.89 -19.81
N ILE A 522 -17.85 -2.95 -20.41
CA ILE A 522 -18.70 -3.93 -19.71
C ILE A 522 -18.06 -5.31 -19.72
N PHE A 523 -17.63 -5.79 -18.55
CA PHE A 523 -17.17 -7.16 -18.31
C PHE A 523 -18.37 -8.02 -17.92
N ASN A 524 -18.72 -8.98 -18.78
CA ASN A 524 -19.86 -9.86 -18.59
C ASN A 524 -19.53 -11.30 -19.02
N GLY A 525 -20.44 -12.24 -18.79
CA GLY A 525 -20.29 -13.62 -19.27
C GLY A 525 -19.22 -14.42 -18.54
N SER A 526 -19.01 -14.16 -17.25
CA SER A 526 -18.04 -14.87 -16.41
C SER A 526 -16.60 -14.80 -16.93
N THR A 527 -16.25 -13.68 -17.53
CA THR A 527 -14.90 -13.41 -18.03
C THR A 527 -13.94 -13.10 -16.88
N VAL A 528 -12.67 -13.49 -17.03
CA VAL A 528 -11.58 -13.04 -16.16
C VAL A 528 -10.75 -12.03 -16.94
N SER A 529 -10.39 -10.91 -16.33
CA SER A 529 -9.44 -9.97 -16.93
C SER A 529 -8.32 -9.64 -15.95
N THR A 530 -7.08 -9.94 -16.33
CA THR A 530 -5.87 -9.72 -15.53
C THR A 530 -5.05 -8.57 -16.10
N ALA A 531 -5.35 -7.35 -15.66
CA ALA A 531 -4.64 -6.13 -16.02
C ALA A 531 -4.98 -4.99 -15.06
N ASP A 532 -4.09 -3.99 -14.99
CA ASP A 532 -4.41 -2.69 -14.40
C ASP A 532 -5.11 -1.83 -15.44
N PHE A 533 -6.22 -1.20 -15.08
CA PHE A 533 -7.04 -0.41 -15.99
C PHE A 533 -6.95 1.07 -15.64
N TYR A 534 -6.60 1.89 -16.64
CA TYR A 534 -6.58 3.35 -16.56
C TYR A 534 -7.64 3.89 -17.51
N ILE A 535 -8.73 4.39 -16.94
CA ILE A 535 -9.95 4.75 -17.68
C ILE A 535 -10.13 6.25 -17.67
N LYS A 536 -10.11 6.87 -18.87
CA LYS A 536 -10.23 8.32 -18.98
C LYS A 536 -11.61 8.81 -18.56
N ASN A 537 -12.67 8.37 -19.25
CA ASN A 537 -14.02 8.85 -18.98
C ASN A 537 -15.09 7.91 -19.56
N ALA A 538 -15.26 6.73 -18.97
CA ALA A 538 -16.23 5.75 -19.42
C ALA A 538 -16.94 5.09 -18.24
N LYS A 539 -18.19 4.67 -18.46
CA LYS A 539 -18.90 3.83 -17.49
C LYS A 539 -18.27 2.44 -17.47
N ILE A 540 -18.15 1.88 -16.28
CA ILE A 540 -17.54 0.56 -16.06
C ILE A 540 -18.56 -0.35 -15.40
N GLY A 541 -18.76 -1.53 -15.96
CA GLY A 541 -19.65 -2.54 -15.41
C GLY A 541 -18.98 -3.90 -15.33
N ILE A 542 -18.85 -4.44 -14.12
CA ILE A 542 -18.33 -5.78 -13.88
C ILE A 542 -19.48 -6.60 -13.32
N GLN A 543 -19.96 -7.54 -14.13
CA GLN A 543 -21.26 -8.18 -13.90
C GLN A 543 -21.26 -9.66 -14.25
N ALA A 544 -22.35 -10.36 -13.92
CA ALA A 544 -22.58 -11.76 -14.30
C ALA A 544 -21.43 -12.71 -13.93
N GLY A 545 -20.91 -12.58 -12.71
CA GLY A 545 -19.83 -13.41 -12.18
C GLY A 545 -18.47 -13.18 -12.84
N SER A 546 -18.28 -12.09 -13.60
CA SER A 546 -16.96 -11.73 -14.14
C SER A 546 -15.99 -11.36 -13.02
N THR A 547 -14.71 -11.61 -13.27
CA THR A 547 -13.58 -11.38 -12.35
C THR A 547 -12.64 -10.34 -12.93
N LEU A 548 -12.32 -9.30 -12.16
CA LEU A 548 -11.23 -8.37 -12.44
C LEU A 548 -10.04 -8.67 -11.52
N ILE A 549 -8.83 -8.78 -12.09
CA ILE A 549 -7.57 -8.96 -11.34
C ILE A 549 -6.61 -7.86 -11.77
N GLY A 550 -6.20 -7.00 -10.84
CA GLY A 550 -5.39 -5.81 -11.12
C GLY A 550 -6.09 -4.51 -10.76
N ASP A 551 -5.34 -3.42 -10.65
CA ASP A 551 -5.87 -2.17 -10.10
C ASP A 551 -6.74 -1.41 -11.11
N LEU A 552 -7.75 -0.69 -10.60
CA LEU A 552 -8.66 0.10 -11.43
C LEU A 552 -8.56 1.58 -11.10
N TYR A 553 -8.14 2.39 -12.06
CA TYR A 553 -8.02 3.84 -11.97
C TYR A 553 -9.01 4.48 -12.94
N SER A 554 -9.89 5.35 -12.44
CA SER A 554 -10.84 6.11 -13.25
C SER A 554 -10.69 7.60 -12.98
N TYR A 555 -10.43 8.35 -14.05
CA TYR A 555 -10.21 9.79 -14.00
C TYR A 555 -11.50 10.60 -14.15
N GLY A 556 -12.49 10.03 -14.85
CA GLY A 556 -13.77 10.65 -15.14
C GLY A 556 -14.80 10.52 -14.01
N ASP A 557 -16.02 10.97 -14.32
CA ASP A 557 -17.15 11.06 -13.38
C ASP A 557 -18.22 9.98 -13.59
N LYS A 558 -17.94 9.00 -14.47
CA LYS A 558 -18.91 7.97 -14.87
C LYS A 558 -19.01 6.84 -13.86
N LEU A 559 -20.19 6.25 -13.76
CA LEU A 559 -20.49 5.16 -12.84
C LEU A 559 -19.55 3.96 -13.02
N ILE A 560 -19.02 3.47 -11.90
CA ILE A 560 -18.35 2.18 -11.79
C ILE A 560 -19.28 1.24 -11.02
N SER A 561 -19.59 0.08 -11.61
CA SER A 561 -20.56 -0.85 -11.03
C SER A 561 -20.01 -2.28 -10.95
N PHE A 562 -20.19 -2.90 -9.80
CA PHE A 562 -19.93 -4.31 -9.51
C PHE A 562 -21.25 -4.96 -9.13
N ASN A 563 -21.70 -5.97 -9.87
CA ASN A 563 -22.99 -6.62 -9.61
C ASN A 563 -22.99 -8.12 -10.01
N GLY A 564 -24.11 -8.81 -9.75
CA GLY A 564 -24.33 -10.18 -10.21
C GLY A 564 -23.27 -11.18 -9.75
N GLY A 565 -22.85 -11.09 -8.48
CA GLY A 565 -21.81 -11.96 -7.92
C GLY A 565 -20.40 -11.76 -8.51
N SER A 566 -20.16 -10.64 -9.21
CA SER A 566 -18.83 -10.29 -9.73
C SER A 566 -17.77 -10.30 -8.64
N THR A 567 -16.53 -10.62 -9.02
CA THR A 567 -15.39 -10.59 -8.13
C THR A 567 -14.33 -9.61 -8.61
N SER A 568 -13.64 -8.98 -7.67
CA SER A 568 -12.51 -8.09 -7.91
C SER A 568 -11.39 -8.54 -6.99
N ASP A 569 -10.33 -9.13 -7.52
CA ASP A 569 -9.10 -9.46 -6.80
C ASP A 569 -8.05 -8.38 -7.10
N THR A 570 -8.30 -7.21 -6.54
CA THR A 570 -7.62 -5.97 -6.88
C THR A 570 -6.95 -5.42 -5.64
N THR A 571 -5.89 -4.62 -5.78
CA THR A 571 -5.31 -3.94 -4.62
C THR A 571 -6.07 -2.63 -4.39
N HIS A 572 -6.39 -1.93 -5.49
CA HIS A 572 -6.99 -0.60 -5.49
C HIS A 572 -8.09 -0.44 -6.55
N ILE A 573 -9.18 0.20 -6.15
CA ILE A 573 -10.15 0.84 -7.04
C ILE A 573 -10.16 2.33 -6.70
N ILE A 574 -9.57 3.16 -7.57
CA ILE A 574 -9.36 4.59 -7.35
C ILE A 574 -10.14 5.38 -8.40
N ALA A 575 -11.24 5.99 -7.97
CA ALA A 575 -12.11 6.77 -8.82
C ALA A 575 -12.70 7.98 -8.06
N PRO A 576 -11.85 8.92 -7.60
CA PRO A 576 -12.24 10.02 -6.71
C PRO A 576 -13.42 10.84 -7.23
N ASN A 577 -13.57 10.98 -8.55
CA ASN A 577 -14.62 11.77 -9.18
C ASN A 577 -15.88 10.98 -9.55
N ALA A 578 -15.85 9.65 -9.47
CA ALA A 578 -16.90 8.77 -9.96
C ALA A 578 -17.76 8.17 -8.84
N PRO A 579 -19.06 7.97 -9.07
CA PRO A 579 -19.86 7.12 -8.19
C PRO A 579 -19.50 5.64 -8.39
N ILE A 580 -19.44 4.90 -7.29
CA ILE A 580 -19.17 3.46 -7.25
C ILE A 580 -20.36 2.73 -6.63
N SER A 581 -20.87 1.70 -7.31
CA SER A 581 -21.98 0.88 -6.85
C SER A 581 -21.59 -0.60 -6.79
N ILE A 582 -21.77 -1.23 -5.63
CA ILE A 582 -21.38 -2.62 -5.36
C ILE A 582 -22.61 -3.35 -4.85
N THR A 583 -23.22 -4.20 -5.67
CA THR A 583 -24.54 -4.77 -5.39
C THR A 583 -24.57 -6.28 -5.63
N SER A 584 -25.69 -6.92 -5.27
CA SER A 584 -26.03 -8.28 -5.71
C SER A 584 -24.93 -9.32 -5.41
N GLY A 585 -24.38 -9.29 -4.20
CA GLY A 585 -23.38 -10.27 -3.74
C GLY A 585 -21.99 -10.10 -4.35
N ALA A 586 -21.70 -8.97 -5.00
CA ALA A 586 -20.36 -8.68 -5.52
C ALA A 586 -19.31 -8.73 -4.40
N LYS A 587 -18.12 -9.26 -4.71
CA LYS A 587 -17.01 -9.43 -3.78
C LYS A 587 -15.81 -8.64 -4.27
N ILE A 588 -15.32 -7.72 -3.45
CA ILE A 588 -14.13 -6.92 -3.75
C ILE A 588 -13.09 -7.24 -2.69
N LYS A 589 -11.89 -7.59 -3.13
CA LYS A 589 -10.69 -7.53 -2.30
C LYS A 589 -9.95 -6.24 -2.63
N GLY A 590 -9.35 -5.64 -1.61
CA GLY A 590 -8.61 -4.38 -1.74
C GLY A 590 -9.39 -3.15 -1.27
N SER A 591 -8.83 -1.99 -1.55
CA SER A 591 -9.37 -0.69 -1.10
C SER A 591 -10.15 0.01 -2.21
N ILE A 592 -11.20 0.74 -1.82
CA ILE A 592 -12.08 1.48 -2.72
C ILE A 592 -12.03 2.97 -2.36
N THR A 593 -11.81 3.81 -3.35
CA THR A 593 -11.86 5.26 -3.29
C THR A 593 -12.81 5.77 -4.36
N GLY A 594 -13.91 6.44 -3.96
CA GLY A 594 -14.92 6.96 -4.87
C GLY A 594 -15.40 8.36 -4.50
N LYS A 595 -16.21 8.97 -5.36
CA LYS A 595 -16.95 10.19 -5.01
C LYS A 595 -18.10 9.85 -4.05
N VAL A 596 -18.94 8.94 -4.50
CA VAL A 596 -20.04 8.35 -3.72
C VAL A 596 -19.90 6.84 -3.80
N VAL A 597 -19.97 6.15 -2.67
CA VAL A 597 -19.90 4.67 -2.63
C VAL A 597 -21.21 4.11 -2.10
N THR A 598 -21.87 3.26 -2.89
CA THR A 598 -23.10 2.56 -2.50
C THR A 598 -22.87 1.07 -2.50
N THR A 599 -23.20 0.40 -1.39
CA THR A 599 -23.08 -1.05 -1.25
C THR A 599 -24.44 -1.66 -0.88
N GLU A 600 -24.88 -2.70 -1.59
CA GLU A 600 -26.18 -3.33 -1.36
C GLU A 600 -26.18 -4.85 -1.63
N GLY A 601 -27.25 -5.53 -1.24
CA GLY A 601 -27.56 -6.88 -1.73
C GLY A 601 -26.54 -7.96 -1.37
N GLY A 602 -25.90 -7.89 -0.19
CA GLY A 602 -24.94 -8.91 0.24
C GLY A 602 -23.51 -8.68 -0.23
N ALA A 603 -23.15 -7.45 -0.63
CA ALA A 603 -21.80 -7.10 -1.03
C ALA A 603 -20.76 -7.46 0.06
N VAL A 604 -19.59 -7.93 -0.37
CA VAL A 604 -18.47 -8.25 0.52
C VAL A 604 -17.25 -7.47 0.09
N ILE A 605 -16.67 -6.70 1.01
CA ILE A 605 -15.47 -5.90 0.77
C ILE A 605 -14.41 -6.37 1.77
N ASP A 606 -13.44 -7.13 1.27
CA ASP A 606 -12.28 -7.59 2.04
C ASP A 606 -11.13 -6.61 1.81
N GLY A 607 -11.19 -5.49 2.52
CA GLY A 607 -10.17 -4.47 2.47
C GLY A 607 -8.99 -4.78 3.38
N TYR A 608 -8.04 -3.87 3.40
CA TYR A 608 -6.90 -3.98 4.30
C TYR A 608 -7.31 -3.70 5.75
N ASN A 609 -7.09 -4.67 6.63
CA ASN A 609 -7.25 -4.46 8.05
C ASN A 609 -6.05 -3.66 8.60
N SER A 610 -6.31 -2.48 9.15
CA SER A 610 -5.32 -1.63 9.83
C SER A 610 -4.66 -2.31 11.04
N ASP A 611 -5.29 -3.34 11.61
CA ASP A 611 -4.72 -4.10 12.72
C ASP A 611 -3.51 -4.94 12.29
N ASN A 612 -3.43 -5.30 11.00
CA ASN A 612 -2.32 -6.04 10.39
C ASN A 612 -1.22 -5.11 9.82
N LEU A 613 -1.33 -3.79 10.02
CA LEU A 613 -0.23 -2.86 9.80
C LEU A 613 0.74 -3.00 10.97
N THR A 614 1.59 -4.03 10.91
CA THR A 614 2.72 -4.25 11.82
C THR A 614 3.95 -3.43 11.40
N ASP A 615 3.80 -2.44 10.54
CA ASP A 615 4.92 -1.59 10.14
C ASP A 615 5.38 -0.78 11.36
N THR A 616 6.55 -1.18 11.86
CA THR A 616 7.27 -0.61 13.00
C THR A 616 7.99 0.70 12.64
N SER A 617 7.81 1.22 11.43
CA SER A 617 8.26 2.57 11.08
C SER A 617 7.72 3.57 12.12
N PRO A 618 8.57 4.36 12.79
CA PRO A 618 8.13 5.29 13.83
C PRO A 618 7.25 6.36 13.19
N ILE A 619 5.94 6.16 13.32
CA ILE A 619 4.94 7.11 12.85
C ILE A 619 5.07 8.35 13.74
N PRO A 620 5.17 9.56 13.18
CA PRO A 620 5.23 10.78 13.99
C PRO A 620 3.99 10.83 14.89
N ASN A 621 4.23 10.95 16.20
CA ASN A 621 3.15 11.16 17.16
C ASN A 621 2.33 12.38 16.71
N PRO A 622 0.99 12.31 16.72
CA PRO A 622 0.17 13.48 16.45
C PRO A 622 0.56 14.61 17.43
N PRO A 623 0.59 15.88 16.99
CA PRO A 623 0.93 17.01 17.84
C PRO A 623 0.07 17.04 19.10
N ALA A 624 0.69 17.32 20.25
CA ALA A 624 0.04 17.31 21.57
C ALA A 624 -1.23 18.21 21.68
N ASN A 625 -1.39 19.17 20.76
CA ASN A 625 -2.43 20.20 20.80
C ASN A 625 -3.52 20.05 19.71
N MET A 626 -3.70 18.89 19.08
CA MET A 626 -4.81 18.69 18.12
C MET A 626 -6.17 18.84 18.80
N THR A 627 -7.11 19.59 18.20
CA THR A 627 -8.47 19.75 18.73
C THR A 627 -9.45 18.83 17.99
N LEU A 628 -10.62 18.60 18.58
CA LEU A 628 -11.74 17.88 17.93
C LEU A 628 -12.11 18.49 16.57
N ASP A 629 -12.01 19.82 16.48
CA ASP A 629 -12.19 20.59 15.25
C ASP A 629 -11.14 20.28 14.19
N TYR A 630 -9.89 20.03 14.58
CA TYR A 630 -8.81 19.71 13.64
C TYR A 630 -9.10 18.41 12.88
N TYR A 631 -9.59 17.37 13.55
CA TYR A 631 -9.88 16.09 12.89
C TYR A 631 -11.12 16.13 12.00
N LEU A 632 -12.13 16.90 12.39
CA LEU A 632 -13.43 16.93 11.70
C LEU A 632 -13.55 18.07 10.67
N LYS A 633 -12.69 19.11 10.75
CA LYS A 633 -12.53 20.17 9.73
C LYS A 633 -11.30 20.00 8.87
N ALA A 634 -10.43 19.03 9.16
CA ALA A 634 -9.47 18.60 8.16
C ALA A 634 -10.32 18.03 7.01
N ASP A 635 -10.65 18.89 6.04
CA ASP A 635 -10.73 18.44 4.67
C ASP A 635 -9.50 17.55 4.51
N PRO A 636 -9.68 16.27 4.18
CA PRO A 636 -8.55 15.37 4.02
C PRO A 636 -7.59 16.08 3.08
N ILE A 637 -6.38 16.33 3.57
CA ILE A 637 -5.41 17.17 2.90
C ILE A 637 -5.09 16.45 1.61
N ALA A 638 -5.75 16.84 0.51
CA ALA A 638 -5.19 16.67 -0.79
C ALA A 638 -3.88 17.44 -0.72
N GLU A 639 -2.74 16.74 -0.71
CA GLU A 639 -1.49 17.35 -1.11
C GLU A 639 -1.79 17.99 -2.45
N GLN A 640 -1.93 19.33 -2.44
CA GLN A 640 -2.13 20.12 -3.66
C GLN A 640 -1.07 19.76 -4.65
#